data_AF-A0A0M8WHK9-F1
#
_entry.id   AF-A0A0M8WHK9-F1
#
_cell.length_a   1.000
_cell.length_b   1.000
_cell.length_c   1.000
_cell.angle_alpha   90.00
_cell.angle_beta   90.00
_cell.angle_gamma   90.00
#
_symmetry.space_group_name_H-M   'P 1'
#
loop_
_entity.id
_entity.type
_entity.pdbx_description
1 polymer ?
#
loop_
_entity_poly.entity_id
_entity_poly.type
_entity_poly.pdbx_seq_one_letter_code
_entity_poly.pdbx_strand_id
1 'polypeptide(L)'
;MSTEAGIDVQRQLESLIQDFRTSDRPMPVIVLHAEDPADDDRVTELLDELREGQQRHGTRLAVAPTEPQPGDVDPLARATRLLWDLGDGRKWGGRTAAYRPYAFPRLNLVRALQEAADDPEMREHWPSAPAGTPDGNAQREQAQTHLLRILARQRWRPRRPSRWHRQLLLNDVQQFLPMGALGAFTALLTRPEWYVAALAGIGLMILLAGLNHVPGRAPLFLWLRTESRWFLTTTFLQSAARRRSTSVRLLRPVHSWRAIAARAYDVAEAMREGGPFPLQLYVLALFEDLRDNHRRGSWDLRGLKRTRPPVLFLRRISRENGGVELIRAVSDVRSRRSELDPLLIVAGMAAGDTALLDRGTDAEPPAGRPQPPPWRLEQRLRHWYDEWAGNLRADQSPSRTNALPWVLRVPLPRDELVQLRQTDWRCVRARHRPPLARVVWSAYSLVLVLVLAGTAGVVHSVELHRAYCSAGLLSADRDTVRRPAPGGGTECVGIATGDVRFGAYLAGGAGGDGGRLREIEDLVRAENADVVHHHPGAYVTVVYAGPLSSSPTDSSLVKGTEELAGVYLAQRVVNENYTVKLRVLLANAGVDLGQQRVTADAIARYADRDPTVVGVVGFGRDLQSSPDVTRRLHAVGLPIVSGTNSATYLPKQFSNWFSLAAPDEHQAEALGLVARQLRAREKDPYALVLARDTKDSQDRYTSEQAAYGGKMLRREHFRLLPGQSYRVANGKPELRLHADRICRTENVPSVIYFAGRVEDIGPLMTQLGTEPGCANREISILTGDDLSKARFSGAGGRDGVAPRITLYHAALAELREAASTTAFYEDAAKYFPWLAGKEATYDADDFASGQTALAHDATRALYWAASLGDVRQSRAATWVNLRGVKLDGMATGTIDFTHAPLYGERRGHSIVIKQVRRTPQGVSETKVLCSRPAGSTEPLSVKECSIE
;
A
#
# COMPACT_ATOMS: atom_id res chain seq x y z
N MET A 1 -16.43 13.16 -56.44
CA MET A 1 -15.78 12.71 -57.67
C MET A 1 -16.65 13.22 -58.79
N SER A 2 -16.10 14.15 -59.58
CA SER A 2 -16.77 14.92 -60.62
C SER A 2 -16.57 14.33 -62.01
N THR A 3 -15.74 13.28 -62.15
CA THR A 3 -15.50 12.52 -63.37
C THR A 3 -15.63 11.02 -63.10
N GLU A 4 -15.96 10.20 -64.10
CA GLU A 4 -15.98 8.73 -63.94
C GLU A 4 -14.57 8.19 -63.64
N ALA A 5 -13.54 8.75 -64.28
CA ALA A 5 -12.14 8.48 -63.92
C ALA A 5 -11.85 8.72 -62.42
N GLY A 6 -12.38 9.80 -61.85
CA GLY A 6 -12.20 10.09 -60.44
C GLY A 6 -12.95 9.13 -59.52
N ILE A 7 -14.13 8.67 -59.93
CA ILE A 7 -14.90 7.66 -59.18
C ILE A 7 -14.11 6.35 -59.13
N ASP A 8 -13.59 5.90 -60.27
CA ASP A 8 -12.91 4.61 -60.41
C ASP A 8 -11.52 4.60 -59.76
N VAL A 9 -10.73 5.66 -59.94
CA VAL A 9 -9.44 5.81 -59.24
C VAL A 9 -9.65 5.90 -57.74
N GLN A 10 -10.63 6.67 -57.26
CA GLN A 10 -10.95 6.76 -55.84
C GLN A 10 -11.39 5.39 -55.27
N ARG A 11 -12.14 4.59 -56.04
CA ARG A 11 -12.53 3.22 -55.65
C ARG A 11 -11.31 2.32 -55.50
N GLN A 12 -10.35 2.39 -56.43
CA GLN A 12 -9.10 1.64 -56.34
C GLN A 12 -8.28 2.07 -55.10
N LEU A 13 -8.16 3.37 -54.83
CA LEU A 13 -7.48 3.88 -53.63
C LEU A 13 -8.13 3.37 -52.35
N GLU A 14 -9.46 3.41 -52.23
CA GLU A 14 -10.17 2.89 -51.05
C GLU A 14 -10.01 1.37 -50.90
N SER A 15 -9.92 0.60 -51.99
CA SER A 15 -9.62 -0.84 -51.95
C SER A 15 -8.23 -1.10 -51.37
N LEU A 16 -7.21 -0.39 -51.83
CA LEU A 16 -5.84 -0.51 -51.29
C LEU A 16 -5.78 -0.11 -49.80
N ILE A 17 -6.51 0.93 -49.42
CA ILE A 17 -6.60 1.38 -48.03
C ILE A 17 -7.30 0.35 -47.13
N GLN A 18 -8.35 -0.31 -47.63
CA GLN A 18 -9.04 -1.37 -46.91
C GLN A 18 -8.15 -2.61 -46.74
N ASP A 19 -7.41 -2.97 -47.78
CA ASP A 19 -6.58 -4.18 -47.81
C ASP A 19 -5.22 -4.03 -47.13
N PHE A 20 -4.76 -2.80 -46.87
CA PHE A 20 -3.51 -2.47 -46.17
C PHE A 20 -3.27 -3.27 -44.87
N ARG A 21 -4.34 -3.69 -44.21
CA ARG A 21 -4.31 -4.33 -42.89
C ARG A 21 -4.55 -5.83 -42.92
N THR A 22 -5.32 -6.27 -43.90
CA THR A 22 -5.79 -7.65 -44.03
C THR A 22 -4.91 -8.46 -44.97
N SER A 23 -4.05 -7.80 -45.76
CA SER A 23 -3.15 -8.44 -46.72
C SER A 23 -1.76 -7.80 -46.69
N ASP A 24 -0.71 -8.58 -47.00
CA ASP A 24 0.67 -8.07 -47.18
C ASP A 24 0.87 -7.49 -48.60
N ARG A 25 -0.13 -6.77 -49.11
CA ARG A 25 -0.11 -6.20 -50.45
C ARG A 25 0.86 -5.01 -50.54
N PRO A 26 1.68 -4.92 -51.60
CA PRO A 26 2.60 -3.80 -51.79
C PRO A 26 1.82 -2.50 -52.10
N MET A 27 2.30 -1.37 -51.55
CA MET A 27 1.74 -0.04 -51.82
C MET A 27 2.39 0.57 -53.07
N PRO A 28 1.65 0.83 -54.16
CA PRO A 28 2.22 1.32 -55.41
C PRO A 28 2.55 2.82 -55.38
N VAL A 29 3.36 3.26 -56.33
CA VAL A 29 3.39 4.65 -56.81
C VAL A 29 2.47 4.72 -58.03
N ILE A 30 1.30 5.31 -57.89
CA ILE A 30 0.32 5.46 -58.97
C ILE A 30 0.62 6.76 -59.71
N VAL A 31 0.97 6.67 -60.99
CA VAL A 31 1.21 7.83 -61.85
C VAL A 31 0.07 7.95 -62.85
N LEU A 32 -0.76 8.98 -62.69
CA LEU A 32 -1.86 9.31 -63.59
C LEU A 32 -1.34 10.22 -64.71
N HIS A 33 -1.67 9.89 -65.95
CA HIS A 33 -1.40 10.74 -67.12
C HIS A 33 -2.56 10.64 -68.12
N ALA A 34 -2.74 11.65 -68.96
CA ALA A 34 -3.72 11.60 -70.03
C ALA A 34 -3.23 10.69 -71.15
N GLU A 35 -4.16 10.07 -71.91
CA GLU A 35 -3.84 9.43 -73.19
C GLU A 35 -3.52 10.47 -74.27
N ASP A 36 -4.22 11.61 -74.24
CA ASP A 36 -4.01 12.78 -75.11
C ASP A 36 -3.35 13.92 -74.31
N PRO A 37 -2.19 14.45 -74.72
CA PRO A 37 -1.54 15.59 -74.05
C PRO A 37 -2.44 16.81 -73.86
N ALA A 38 -3.50 16.98 -74.67
CA ALA A 38 -4.45 18.09 -74.53
C ALA A 38 -5.26 18.05 -73.21
N ASP A 39 -5.34 16.90 -72.54
CA ASP A 39 -6.12 16.71 -71.31
C ASP A 39 -5.24 16.68 -70.03
N ASP A 40 -3.94 17.02 -70.11
CA ASP A 40 -3.00 17.02 -68.96
C ASP A 40 -3.47 17.88 -67.76
N ASP A 41 -4.11 19.02 -68.03
CA ASP A 41 -4.64 19.90 -66.97
C ASP A 41 -5.83 19.25 -66.24
N ARG A 42 -6.66 18.46 -66.94
CA ARG A 42 -7.79 17.73 -66.34
C ARG A 42 -7.33 16.64 -65.38
N VAL A 43 -6.19 16.01 -65.67
CA VAL A 43 -5.56 15.04 -64.74
C VAL A 43 -5.08 15.74 -63.46
N THR A 44 -4.56 16.97 -63.59
CA THR A 44 -4.15 17.78 -62.44
C THR A 44 -5.34 18.16 -61.56
N GLU A 45 -6.46 18.59 -62.17
CA GLU A 45 -7.71 18.87 -61.46
C GLU A 45 -8.26 17.63 -60.74
N LEU A 46 -8.22 16.47 -61.41
CA LEU A 46 -8.65 15.20 -60.83
C LEU A 46 -7.82 14.85 -59.57
N LEU A 47 -6.51 15.07 -59.59
CA LEU A 47 -5.65 14.84 -58.42
C LEU A 47 -5.98 15.74 -57.24
N ASP A 48 -6.31 17.01 -57.50
CA ASP A 48 -6.77 17.94 -56.48
C ASP A 48 -8.11 17.46 -55.86
N GLU A 49 -9.02 16.89 -56.67
CA GLU A 49 -10.27 16.31 -56.18
C GLU A 49 -10.04 15.02 -55.36
N LEU A 50 -9.18 14.11 -55.83
CA LEU A 50 -8.80 12.88 -55.10
C LEU A 50 -8.19 13.20 -53.74
N ARG A 51 -7.32 14.22 -53.69
CA ARG A 51 -6.74 14.74 -52.45
C ARG A 51 -7.83 15.19 -51.48
N GLU A 52 -8.76 16.02 -51.94
CA GLU A 52 -9.87 16.50 -51.09
C GLU A 52 -10.75 15.36 -50.59
N GLY A 53 -11.06 14.38 -51.45
CA GLY A 53 -11.79 13.17 -51.08
C GLY A 53 -11.10 12.40 -49.95
N GLN A 54 -9.80 12.11 -50.12
CA GLN A 54 -9.02 11.41 -49.09
C GLN A 54 -8.92 12.19 -47.78
N GLN A 55 -8.83 13.53 -47.85
CA GLN A 55 -8.84 14.38 -46.65
C GLN A 55 -10.18 14.27 -45.90
N ARG A 56 -11.32 14.33 -46.60
CA ARG A 56 -12.66 14.17 -46.01
C ARG A 56 -12.87 12.77 -45.42
N HIS A 57 -12.22 11.74 -45.97
CA HIS A 57 -12.29 10.37 -45.44
C HIS A 57 -11.46 10.15 -44.17
N GLY A 58 -10.66 11.14 -43.76
CA GLY A 58 -9.79 11.06 -42.60
C GLY A 58 -8.46 10.34 -42.86
N THR A 59 -8.07 10.20 -44.14
CA THR A 59 -6.74 9.71 -44.53
C THR A 59 -5.68 10.75 -44.17
N ARG A 60 -4.55 10.29 -43.64
CA ARG A 60 -3.40 11.18 -43.41
C ARG A 60 -2.65 11.35 -44.70
N LEU A 61 -2.83 12.51 -45.32
CA LEU A 61 -2.15 12.85 -46.55
C LEU A 61 -1.18 14.01 -46.36
N ALA A 62 -0.13 14.02 -47.19
CA ALA A 62 0.76 15.16 -47.39
C ALA A 62 0.77 15.52 -48.89
N VAL A 63 1.05 16.79 -49.17
CA VAL A 63 1.23 17.31 -50.53
C VAL A 63 2.63 17.88 -50.61
N ALA A 64 3.43 17.41 -51.57
CA ALA A 64 4.72 18.03 -51.84
C ALA A 64 4.50 19.23 -52.80
N PRO A 65 5.12 20.39 -52.55
CA PRO A 65 5.02 21.54 -53.44
C PRO A 65 5.80 21.25 -54.74
N THR A 66 5.10 20.86 -55.80
CA THR A 66 5.71 20.55 -57.11
C THR A 66 5.81 21.78 -58.02
N GLU A 67 5.67 22.99 -57.47
CA GLU A 67 5.83 24.24 -58.24
C GLU A 67 7.32 24.46 -58.59
N PRO A 68 7.63 24.94 -59.82
CA PRO A 68 9.00 25.26 -60.20
C PRO A 68 9.58 26.34 -59.26
N GLN A 69 10.66 26.04 -58.55
CA GLN A 69 11.36 27.04 -57.76
C GLN A 69 12.34 27.83 -58.65
N PRO A 70 12.42 29.17 -58.52
CA PRO A 70 13.37 29.97 -59.28
C PRO A 70 14.82 29.64 -58.87
N GLY A 71 15.67 29.32 -59.84
CA GLY A 71 17.10 29.05 -59.67
C GLY A 71 17.59 27.78 -60.38
N ASP A 72 18.86 27.78 -60.76
CA ASP A 72 19.53 26.69 -61.50
C ASP A 72 20.06 25.61 -60.53
N VAL A 73 19.15 25.00 -59.78
CA VAL A 73 19.48 23.99 -58.74
C VAL A 73 19.40 22.58 -59.32
N ASP A 74 20.35 21.71 -58.99
CA ASP A 74 20.32 20.28 -59.36
C ASP A 74 18.95 19.62 -59.05
N PRO A 75 18.32 18.90 -60.02
CA PRO A 75 17.07 18.16 -59.81
C PRO A 75 17.07 17.24 -58.56
N LEU A 76 18.21 16.64 -58.20
CA LEU A 76 18.33 15.81 -56.99
C LEU A 76 18.23 16.62 -55.70
N ALA A 77 18.79 17.82 -55.68
CA ALA A 77 18.68 18.75 -54.56
C ALA A 77 17.24 19.28 -54.41
N ARG A 78 16.53 19.51 -55.52
CA ARG A 78 15.09 19.87 -55.48
C ARG A 78 14.25 18.73 -54.91
N ALA A 79 14.47 17.49 -55.37
CA ALA A 79 13.80 16.29 -54.83
C ALA A 79 14.06 16.11 -53.31
N THR A 80 15.28 16.41 -52.86
CA THR A 80 15.65 16.35 -51.44
C THR A 80 14.89 17.38 -50.60
N ARG A 81 14.70 18.61 -51.12
CA ARG A 81 13.89 19.65 -50.46
C ARG A 81 12.42 19.25 -50.34
N LEU A 82 11.85 18.54 -51.32
CA LEU A 82 10.48 18.02 -51.23
C LEU A 82 10.31 17.11 -50.00
N LEU A 83 11.33 16.34 -49.64
CA LEU A 83 11.31 15.44 -48.48
C LEU A 83 11.49 16.17 -47.14
N TRP A 84 12.15 17.34 -47.12
CA TRP A 84 12.35 18.11 -45.88
C TRP A 84 11.04 18.56 -45.25
N ASP A 85 10.08 18.97 -46.07
CA ASP A 85 8.76 19.40 -45.61
C ASP A 85 7.92 18.23 -45.11
N LEU A 86 8.14 17.03 -45.64
CA LEU A 86 7.47 15.81 -45.17
C LEU A 86 7.91 15.38 -43.77
N GLY A 87 9.02 15.92 -43.25
CA GLY A 87 9.49 15.69 -41.88
C GLY A 87 8.69 16.40 -40.79
N ASP A 88 7.76 17.29 -41.15
CA ASP A 88 6.80 17.87 -40.20
C ASP A 88 5.53 17.02 -40.11
N GLY A 89 5.32 16.39 -38.95
CA GLY A 89 4.12 15.60 -38.65
C GLY A 89 2.79 16.31 -38.83
N ARG A 90 2.77 17.66 -38.86
CA ARG A 90 1.56 18.46 -39.09
C ARG A 90 1.17 18.59 -40.55
N LYS A 91 2.11 18.34 -41.47
CA LYS A 91 1.81 18.29 -42.91
C LYS A 91 1.01 17.04 -43.28
N TRP A 92 0.98 16.04 -42.39
CA TRP A 92 0.27 14.78 -42.56
C TRP A 92 -1.12 14.79 -41.90
N GLY A 93 -2.05 15.55 -42.48
CA GLY A 93 -3.47 15.62 -42.09
C GLY A 93 -3.88 16.81 -41.21
N GLY A 94 -5.18 17.12 -41.19
CA GLY A 94 -5.76 18.25 -40.45
C GLY A 94 -6.14 17.97 -38.99
N ARG A 95 -6.72 18.97 -38.30
CA ARG A 95 -7.18 18.93 -36.88
C ARG A 95 -8.12 17.77 -36.53
N THR A 96 -8.67 17.09 -37.52
CA THR A 96 -9.61 15.97 -37.41
C THR A 96 -8.93 14.59 -37.23
N ALA A 97 -7.60 14.52 -37.21
CA ALA A 97 -6.87 13.26 -37.05
C ALA A 97 -7.09 12.62 -35.66
N ALA A 98 -7.71 11.44 -35.62
CA ALA A 98 -8.13 10.73 -34.39
C ALA A 98 -7.01 10.13 -33.50
N TYR A 99 -5.73 10.38 -33.79
CA TYR A 99 -4.58 9.89 -33.01
C TYR A 99 -3.39 10.86 -33.09
N ARG A 100 -2.31 10.64 -32.33
CA ARG A 100 -1.10 11.50 -32.31
C ARG A 100 -0.54 11.81 -33.72
N PRO A 101 0.05 12.99 -33.98
CA PRO A 101 0.75 13.30 -35.23
C PRO A 101 1.83 12.27 -35.60
N TYR A 102 2.24 12.22 -36.86
CA TYR A 102 3.40 11.40 -37.22
C TYR A 102 4.68 11.97 -36.61
N ALA A 103 5.56 11.09 -36.17
CA ALA A 103 6.89 11.45 -35.67
C ALA A 103 7.94 11.01 -36.67
N PHE A 104 8.86 11.91 -37.04
CA PHE A 104 9.90 11.66 -38.03
C PHE A 104 11.31 11.79 -37.45
N PRO A 105 11.69 11.03 -36.41
CA PRO A 105 12.97 11.20 -35.75
C PRO A 105 14.19 10.84 -36.63
N ARG A 106 14.07 9.86 -37.55
CA ARG A 106 15.17 9.44 -38.44
C ARG A 106 15.35 10.42 -39.59
N LEU A 107 14.26 10.82 -40.22
CA LEU A 107 14.30 11.81 -41.31
C LEU A 107 14.88 13.14 -40.82
N ASN A 108 14.49 13.57 -39.62
CA ASN A 108 15.04 14.77 -38.99
C ASN A 108 16.52 14.60 -38.59
N LEU A 109 16.97 13.39 -38.21
CA LEU A 109 18.39 13.14 -37.95
C LEU A 109 19.22 13.26 -39.24
N VAL A 110 18.75 12.70 -40.35
CA VAL A 110 19.41 12.83 -41.67
C VAL A 110 19.48 14.30 -42.09
N ARG A 111 18.38 15.05 -41.88
CA ARG A 111 18.35 16.50 -42.12
C ARG A 111 19.37 17.26 -41.27
N ALA A 112 19.47 16.94 -39.98
CA ALA A 112 20.45 17.56 -39.09
C ALA A 112 21.89 17.30 -39.53
N LEU A 113 22.18 16.09 -40.04
CA LEU A 113 23.50 15.74 -40.57
C LEU A 113 23.83 16.53 -41.84
N GLN A 114 22.88 16.66 -42.77
CA GLN A 114 23.03 17.49 -43.97
C GLN A 114 23.25 18.97 -43.61
N GLU A 115 22.40 19.54 -42.73
CA GLU A 115 22.52 20.94 -42.30
C GLU A 115 23.83 21.22 -41.53
N ALA A 116 24.38 20.21 -40.84
CA ALA A 116 25.69 20.30 -40.19
C ALA A 116 26.85 20.17 -41.20
N ALA A 117 26.70 19.35 -42.24
CA ALA A 117 27.68 19.22 -43.32
C ALA A 117 27.78 20.48 -44.18
N ASP A 118 26.63 21.12 -44.44
CA ASP A 118 26.49 22.34 -45.24
C ASP A 118 26.77 23.63 -44.45
N ASP A 119 27.03 23.50 -43.14
CA ASP A 119 27.25 24.62 -42.24
C ASP A 119 28.46 25.48 -42.64
N PRO A 120 28.38 26.82 -42.59
CA PRO A 120 29.52 27.68 -42.91
C PRO A 120 30.78 27.35 -42.11
N GLU A 121 30.65 27.02 -40.82
CA GLU A 121 31.78 26.63 -39.96
C GLU A 121 32.38 25.30 -40.43
N MET A 122 31.58 24.38 -40.95
CA MET A 122 32.06 23.08 -41.44
C MET A 122 32.73 23.19 -42.81
N ARG A 123 32.31 24.13 -43.69
CA ARG A 123 32.88 24.31 -45.04
C ARG A 123 34.38 24.56 -45.04
N GLU A 124 34.87 25.31 -44.06
CA GLU A 124 36.29 25.66 -43.91
C GLU A 124 37.12 24.52 -43.30
N HIS A 125 36.48 23.54 -42.65
CA HIS A 125 37.14 22.50 -41.85
C HIS A 125 37.07 21.11 -42.49
N TRP A 126 36.56 20.99 -43.72
CA TRP A 126 36.63 19.74 -44.45
C TRP A 126 38.08 19.42 -44.86
N PRO A 127 38.53 18.15 -44.82
CA PRO A 127 39.90 17.78 -45.17
C PRO A 127 40.19 18.12 -46.64
N SER A 128 41.36 18.69 -46.89
CA SER A 128 41.89 18.96 -48.23
C SER A 128 42.96 17.96 -48.65
N ALA A 129 43.63 17.30 -47.70
CA ALA A 129 44.63 16.28 -47.96
C ALA A 129 44.01 14.89 -48.23
N PRO A 130 44.62 14.04 -49.09
CA PRO A 130 44.12 12.71 -49.41
C PRO A 130 44.01 11.79 -48.18
N ALA A 131 42.94 10.99 -48.14
CA ALA A 131 42.73 10.01 -47.08
C ALA A 131 43.87 8.98 -47.03
N GLY A 132 44.40 8.70 -45.82
CA GLY A 132 45.47 7.73 -45.60
C GLY A 132 46.86 8.35 -45.39
N THR A 133 47.03 9.65 -45.63
CA THR A 133 48.25 10.39 -45.23
C THR A 133 48.18 10.81 -43.76
N PRO A 134 49.32 11.01 -43.06
CA PRO A 134 49.34 11.53 -41.69
C PRO A 134 48.55 12.85 -41.54
N ASP A 135 48.77 13.79 -42.47
CA ASP A 135 48.08 15.09 -42.48
C ASP A 135 46.58 14.95 -42.79
N GLY A 136 46.20 14.10 -43.75
CA GLY A 136 44.79 13.82 -44.07
C GLY A 136 44.05 13.15 -42.92
N ASN A 137 44.71 12.28 -42.15
CA ASN A 137 44.11 11.65 -40.96
C ASN A 137 43.93 12.65 -39.81
N ALA A 138 44.89 13.56 -39.59
CA ALA A 138 44.79 14.60 -38.57
C ALA A 138 43.69 15.63 -38.90
N GLN A 139 43.63 16.10 -40.16
CA GLN A 139 42.55 16.98 -40.63
C GLN A 139 41.16 16.32 -40.49
N ARG A 140 41.07 15.01 -40.76
CA ARG A 140 39.82 14.25 -40.63
C ARG A 140 39.33 14.14 -39.18
N GLU A 141 40.24 13.91 -38.22
CA GLU A 141 39.91 13.85 -36.80
C GLU A 141 39.44 15.22 -36.26
N GLN A 142 40.08 16.31 -36.72
CA GLN A 142 39.65 17.67 -36.42
C GLN A 142 38.27 17.95 -37.03
N ALA A 143 38.06 17.64 -38.31
CA ALA A 143 36.78 17.80 -39.00
C ALA A 143 35.66 17.02 -38.29
N GLN A 144 35.93 15.79 -37.85
CA GLN A 144 35.00 14.98 -37.07
C GLN A 144 34.61 15.66 -35.76
N THR A 145 35.58 16.22 -35.02
CA THR A 145 35.34 16.91 -33.76
C THR A 145 34.49 18.17 -33.95
N HIS A 146 34.76 18.94 -35.01
CA HIS A 146 33.99 20.14 -35.37
C HIS A 146 32.55 19.80 -35.77
N LEU A 147 32.35 18.77 -36.60
CA LEU A 147 31.02 18.28 -36.97
C LEU A 147 30.20 17.88 -35.74
N LEU A 148 30.79 17.12 -34.81
CA LEU A 148 30.12 16.70 -33.57
C LEU A 148 29.77 17.88 -32.67
N ARG A 149 30.59 18.94 -32.66
CA ARG A 149 30.30 20.19 -31.94
C ARG A 149 29.11 20.93 -32.54
N ILE A 150 29.00 20.98 -33.87
CA ILE A 150 27.84 21.55 -34.57
C ILE A 150 26.58 20.73 -34.25
N LEU A 151 26.64 19.40 -34.37
CA LEU A 151 25.52 18.50 -34.05
C LEU A 151 25.11 18.56 -32.58
N ALA A 152 26.07 18.70 -31.65
CA ALA A 152 25.77 18.88 -30.23
C ALA A 152 25.04 20.21 -29.96
N ARG A 153 25.46 21.32 -30.58
CA ARG A 153 24.75 22.62 -30.53
C ARG A 153 23.34 22.51 -31.08
N GLN A 154 23.16 21.78 -32.17
CA GLN A 154 21.84 21.49 -32.77
C GLN A 154 21.05 20.39 -32.02
N ARG A 155 21.62 19.79 -30.96
CA ARG A 155 21.07 18.63 -30.23
C ARG A 155 20.68 17.45 -31.13
N TRP A 156 21.42 17.24 -32.22
CA TRP A 156 21.16 16.18 -33.22
C TRP A 156 19.76 16.27 -33.83
N ARG A 157 19.28 17.51 -34.03
CA ARG A 157 17.98 17.84 -34.63
C ARG A 157 18.19 18.96 -35.67
N PRO A 158 17.32 19.07 -36.69
CA PRO A 158 17.47 20.11 -37.69
C PRO A 158 17.19 21.49 -37.07
N ARG A 159 17.82 22.51 -37.63
CA ARG A 159 17.70 23.91 -37.23
C ARG A 159 16.26 24.36 -37.42
N ARG A 160 15.61 24.79 -36.32
CA ARG A 160 14.23 25.28 -36.35
C ARG A 160 14.20 26.81 -36.39
N PRO A 161 13.23 27.43 -37.08
CA PRO A 161 12.90 28.84 -36.86
C PRO A 161 12.42 29.07 -35.42
N SER A 162 12.74 30.24 -34.84
CA SER A 162 12.86 30.53 -33.41
C SER A 162 11.62 30.38 -32.48
N ARG A 163 10.46 29.92 -32.96
CA ARG A 163 9.18 30.04 -32.21
C ARG A 163 8.68 28.82 -31.42
N TRP A 164 9.42 27.72 -31.30
CA TRP A 164 8.84 26.43 -30.84
C TRP A 164 9.53 25.76 -29.65
N HIS A 165 9.34 26.31 -28.44
CA HIS A 165 10.01 25.81 -27.22
C HIS A 165 9.18 24.84 -26.32
N ARG A 166 7.85 24.75 -26.43
CA ARG A 166 7.02 24.06 -25.39
C ARG A 166 6.81 22.54 -25.54
N GLN A 167 6.95 21.96 -26.74
CA GLN A 167 6.73 20.51 -26.95
C GLN A 167 7.94 19.62 -26.59
N LEU A 168 9.09 20.22 -26.27
CA LEU A 168 10.37 19.50 -26.05
C LEU A 168 10.48 18.84 -24.66
N LEU A 169 9.77 19.35 -23.64
CA LEU A 169 9.85 18.84 -22.28
C LEU A 169 9.16 17.47 -22.10
N LEU A 170 8.11 17.16 -22.86
CA LEU A 170 7.28 15.97 -22.62
C LEU A 170 7.78 14.68 -23.30
N ASN A 171 8.49 14.78 -24.43
CA ASN A 171 8.94 13.59 -25.17
C ASN A 171 10.22 12.97 -24.61
N ASP A 172 11.14 13.76 -24.05
CA ASP A 172 12.33 13.23 -23.36
C ASP A 172 11.96 12.65 -21.98
N VAL A 173 10.90 13.16 -21.31
CA VAL A 173 10.44 12.68 -19.98
C VAL A 173 9.84 11.27 -20.00
N GLN A 174 9.29 10.82 -21.13
CA GLN A 174 8.77 9.45 -21.27
C GLN A 174 9.84 8.37 -21.02
N GLN A 175 11.12 8.70 -21.18
CA GLN A 175 12.23 7.79 -20.91
C GLN A 175 12.50 7.60 -19.41
N PHE A 176 12.01 8.50 -18.56
CA PHE A 176 12.25 8.48 -17.11
C PHE A 176 11.09 7.86 -16.30
N LEU A 177 9.87 7.81 -16.87
CA LEU A 177 8.67 7.24 -16.22
C LEU A 177 8.84 5.84 -15.62
N PRO A 178 9.53 4.86 -16.26
CA PRO A 178 9.68 3.52 -15.69
C PRO A 178 10.52 3.51 -14.41
N MET A 179 11.55 4.36 -14.33
CA MET A 179 12.44 4.43 -13.16
C MET A 179 11.77 5.13 -11.98
N GLY A 180 10.98 6.18 -12.24
CA GLY A 180 10.16 6.81 -11.21
C GLY A 180 9.05 5.90 -10.67
N ALA A 181 8.40 5.13 -11.55
CA ALA A 181 7.37 4.16 -11.17
C ALA A 181 7.94 2.99 -10.35
N LEU A 182 9.13 2.48 -10.72
CA LEU A 182 9.79 1.41 -9.99
C LEU A 182 10.18 1.86 -8.56
N GLY A 183 10.70 3.09 -8.42
CA GLY A 183 11.04 3.67 -7.11
C GLY A 183 9.83 3.93 -6.22
N ALA A 184 8.70 4.35 -6.80
CA ALA A 184 7.45 4.51 -6.06
C ALA A 184 6.85 3.15 -5.64
N PHE A 185 6.92 2.13 -6.51
CA PHE A 185 6.36 0.81 -6.26
C PHE A 185 7.14 0.02 -5.18
N THR A 186 8.47 0.07 -5.18
CA THR A 186 9.30 -0.58 -4.15
C THR A 186 9.13 0.08 -2.77
N ALA A 187 8.88 1.39 -2.73
CA ALA A 187 8.67 2.12 -1.49
C ALA A 187 7.24 1.94 -0.91
N LEU A 188 6.22 1.76 -1.76
CA LEU A 188 4.85 1.37 -1.35
C LEU A 188 4.79 0.03 -0.62
N LEU A 189 5.78 -0.83 -0.80
CA LEU A 189 5.87 -2.14 -0.14
C LEU A 189 6.60 -2.09 1.21
N THR A 190 7.26 -0.98 1.57
CA THR A 190 8.23 -0.96 2.68
C THR A 190 8.01 0.11 3.74
N ARG A 191 7.19 1.14 3.50
CA ARG A 191 6.94 2.21 4.49
C ARG A 191 5.46 2.58 4.65
N PRO A 192 5.03 3.01 5.85
CA PRO A 192 3.64 3.38 6.12
C PRO A 192 3.20 4.69 5.46
N GLU A 193 4.12 5.59 5.11
CA GLU A 193 3.79 6.92 4.62
C GLU A 193 4.09 7.11 3.12
N TRP A 194 3.06 6.86 2.30
CA TRP A 194 3.11 6.82 0.83
C TRP A 194 3.60 8.11 0.15
N TYR A 195 3.47 9.27 0.80
CA TYR A 195 3.77 10.57 0.20
C TYR A 195 5.29 10.85 0.11
N VAL A 196 6.09 10.34 1.04
CA VAL A 196 7.56 10.50 1.03
C VAL A 196 8.18 9.77 -0.16
N ALA A 197 7.67 8.57 -0.45
CA ALA A 197 8.07 7.76 -1.60
C ALA A 197 7.76 8.46 -2.94
N ALA A 198 6.57 9.03 -3.05
CA ALA A 198 6.15 9.77 -4.25
C ALA A 198 7.03 11.00 -4.49
N LEU A 199 7.35 11.77 -3.43
CA LEU A 199 8.20 12.95 -3.52
C LEU A 199 9.64 12.63 -3.95
N ALA A 200 10.23 11.56 -3.42
CA ALA A 200 11.57 11.12 -3.81
C ALA A 200 11.63 10.69 -5.29
N GLY A 201 10.62 9.95 -5.76
CA GLY A 201 10.49 9.57 -7.17
C GLY A 201 10.35 10.78 -8.09
N ILE A 202 9.55 11.79 -7.70
CA ILE A 202 9.40 13.04 -8.44
C ILE A 202 10.71 13.84 -8.46
N GLY A 203 11.44 13.90 -7.33
CA GLY A 203 12.73 14.60 -7.23
C GLY A 203 13.79 14.04 -8.19
N LEU A 204 13.93 12.71 -8.28
CA LEU A 204 14.86 12.06 -9.21
C LEU A 204 14.52 12.33 -10.68
N MET A 205 13.22 12.34 -11.01
CA MET A 205 12.74 12.67 -12.36
C MET A 205 13.12 14.09 -12.78
N ILE A 206 12.97 15.06 -11.86
CA ILE A 206 13.32 16.47 -12.10
C ILE A 206 14.84 16.61 -12.29
N LEU A 207 15.65 15.93 -11.47
CA LEU A 207 17.12 15.94 -11.58
C LEU A 207 17.60 15.42 -12.94
N LEU A 208 17.10 14.26 -13.37
CA LEU A 208 17.46 13.66 -14.67
C LEU A 208 17.01 14.51 -15.85
N ALA A 209 15.83 15.14 -15.76
CA ALA A 209 15.35 16.09 -16.76
C ALA A 209 16.27 17.32 -16.86
N GLY A 210 16.70 17.88 -15.71
CA GLY A 210 17.63 19.00 -15.64
C GLY A 210 18.98 18.69 -16.28
N LEU A 211 19.60 17.55 -15.93
CA LEU A 211 20.90 17.15 -16.49
C LEU A 211 20.86 16.88 -18.00
N ASN A 212 19.73 16.44 -18.54
CA ASN A 212 19.56 16.21 -19.99
C ASN A 212 19.37 17.51 -20.80
N HIS A 213 19.17 18.67 -20.14
CA HIS A 213 18.89 19.97 -20.79
C HIS A 213 20.06 20.96 -20.72
N VAL A 214 21.25 20.52 -20.29
CA VAL A 214 22.46 21.36 -20.28
C VAL A 214 22.88 21.73 -21.71
N PRO A 215 22.94 23.03 -22.07
CA PRO A 215 23.30 23.47 -23.41
C PRO A 215 24.74 23.08 -23.80
N GLY A 216 24.96 22.77 -25.08
CA GLY A 216 26.29 22.43 -25.61
C GLY A 216 26.74 20.98 -25.39
N ARG A 217 25.99 20.17 -24.63
CA ARG A 217 26.26 18.73 -24.46
C ARG A 217 25.31 17.85 -25.29
N ALA A 218 25.82 16.69 -25.72
CA ALA A 218 24.96 15.66 -26.30
C ALA A 218 23.95 15.17 -25.24
N PRO A 219 22.72 14.80 -25.63
CA PRO A 219 21.73 14.21 -24.73
C PRO A 219 22.29 12.99 -23.99
N LEU A 220 22.01 12.88 -22.68
CA LEU A 220 22.58 11.85 -21.80
C LEU A 220 22.34 10.42 -22.29
N PHE A 221 21.28 10.19 -23.04
CA PHE A 221 20.88 8.86 -23.53
C PHE A 221 20.75 8.81 -25.06
N LEU A 222 21.57 9.56 -25.79
CA LEU A 222 21.52 9.63 -27.26
C LEU A 222 21.52 8.24 -27.92
N TRP A 223 22.32 7.28 -27.42
CA TRP A 223 22.39 5.93 -28.01
C TRP A 223 21.14 5.07 -27.79
N LEU A 224 20.30 5.39 -26.80
CA LEU A 224 19.03 4.71 -26.54
C LEU A 224 17.91 5.21 -27.46
N ARG A 225 18.12 6.34 -28.15
CA ARG A 225 17.14 6.89 -29.09
C ARG A 225 16.93 5.97 -30.28
N THR A 226 15.68 5.87 -30.74
CA THR A 226 15.27 5.02 -31.86
C THR A 226 15.99 5.35 -33.16
N GLU A 227 16.18 6.63 -33.44
CA GLU A 227 16.87 7.15 -34.61
C GLU A 227 18.37 6.84 -34.57
N SER A 228 19.02 6.92 -33.41
CA SER A 228 20.43 6.61 -33.25
C SER A 228 20.69 5.11 -33.34
N ARG A 229 19.79 4.27 -32.80
CA ARG A 229 19.85 2.81 -32.98
C ARG A 229 19.66 2.42 -34.43
N TRP A 230 18.68 2.99 -35.12
CA TRP A 230 18.48 2.78 -36.56
C TRP A 230 19.71 3.22 -37.35
N PHE A 231 20.22 4.41 -37.05
CA PHE A 231 21.39 4.98 -37.71
C PHE A 231 22.62 4.09 -37.56
N LEU A 232 22.78 3.41 -36.42
CA LEU A 232 23.86 2.44 -36.18
C LEU A 232 23.64 1.06 -36.79
N THR A 233 22.40 0.66 -37.07
CA THR A 233 22.08 -0.73 -37.46
C THR A 233 21.70 -0.88 -38.92
N THR A 234 21.32 0.21 -39.60
CA THR A 234 20.92 0.15 -41.00
C THR A 234 22.07 -0.31 -41.90
N THR A 235 21.87 -1.33 -42.73
CA THR A 235 22.91 -1.81 -43.65
C THR A 235 23.10 -0.88 -44.85
N PHE A 236 22.13 0.01 -45.14
CA PHE A 236 22.19 0.95 -46.26
C PHE A 236 23.38 1.90 -46.18
N LEU A 237 23.85 2.24 -44.96
CA LEU A 237 24.99 3.13 -44.77
C LEU A 237 26.35 2.41 -44.91
N GLN A 238 26.37 1.10 -45.15
CA GLN A 238 27.62 0.37 -45.41
C GLN A 238 28.28 0.85 -46.72
N SER A 239 27.51 1.33 -47.70
CA SER A 239 28.06 1.92 -48.91
C SER A 239 28.74 3.28 -48.68
N ALA A 240 28.40 3.97 -47.60
CA ALA A 240 29.03 5.24 -47.18
C ALA A 240 30.17 5.02 -46.17
N ALA A 241 30.10 3.96 -45.36
CA ALA A 241 31.10 3.65 -44.35
C ALA A 241 32.35 3.02 -44.98
N ARG A 242 33.39 3.83 -45.24
CA ARG A 242 34.70 3.38 -45.76
C ARG A 242 35.54 2.57 -44.73
N ARG A 243 35.02 2.26 -43.53
CA ARG A 243 35.71 1.48 -42.46
C ARG A 243 34.90 0.28 -41.94
N ARG A 244 35.61 -0.74 -41.42
CA ARG A 244 35.07 -1.99 -40.82
C ARG A 244 33.97 -1.73 -39.78
N SER A 245 32.98 -2.63 -39.75
CA SER A 245 31.82 -2.62 -38.86
C SER A 245 32.19 -2.48 -37.39
N THR A 246 31.76 -1.40 -36.74
CA THR A 246 31.85 -1.24 -35.28
C THR A 246 30.68 -1.94 -34.59
N SER A 247 30.98 -2.89 -33.70
CA SER A 247 29.96 -3.62 -32.93
C SER A 247 29.34 -2.72 -31.85
N VAL A 248 28.01 -2.59 -31.84
CA VAL A 248 27.26 -1.82 -30.83
C VAL A 248 26.83 -2.75 -29.69
N ARG A 249 27.05 -2.35 -28.43
CA ARG A 249 26.55 -3.06 -27.24
C ARG A 249 25.71 -2.11 -26.37
N LEU A 250 24.44 -2.49 -26.13
CA LEU A 250 23.41 -1.66 -25.48
C LEU A 250 23.79 -1.13 -24.09
N LEU A 251 24.65 -1.86 -23.37
CA LEU A 251 25.10 -1.57 -22.00
C LEU A 251 26.45 -0.84 -21.92
N ARG A 252 27.07 -0.45 -23.05
CA ARG A 252 28.34 0.29 -23.08
C ARG A 252 28.15 1.69 -23.70
N PRO A 253 27.85 2.73 -22.88
CA PRO A 253 27.46 4.05 -23.39
C PRO A 253 28.57 4.75 -24.18
N VAL A 254 29.83 4.68 -23.70
CA VAL A 254 30.97 5.37 -24.33
C VAL A 254 31.31 4.77 -25.70
N HIS A 255 31.33 3.43 -25.82
CA HIS A 255 31.59 2.76 -27.09
C HIS A 255 30.48 3.01 -28.12
N SER A 256 29.22 2.98 -27.67
CA SER A 256 28.07 3.26 -28.53
C SER A 256 28.08 4.70 -29.05
N TRP A 257 28.50 5.67 -28.21
CA TRP A 257 28.65 7.06 -28.63
C TRP A 257 29.76 7.25 -29.67
N ARG A 258 30.94 6.64 -29.46
CA ARG A 258 32.04 6.68 -30.44
C ARG A 258 31.66 6.09 -31.80
N ALA A 259 30.85 5.01 -31.80
CA ALA A 259 30.34 4.42 -33.04
C ALA A 259 29.36 5.35 -33.78
N ILE A 260 28.48 6.06 -33.04
CA ILE A 260 27.58 7.07 -33.63
C ILE A 260 28.40 8.21 -34.23
N ALA A 261 29.42 8.67 -33.50
CA ALA A 261 30.27 9.77 -33.90
C ALA A 261 31.08 9.48 -35.17
N ALA A 262 31.66 8.27 -35.29
CA ALA A 262 32.38 7.84 -36.50
C ALA A 262 31.44 7.78 -37.70
N ARG A 263 30.28 7.14 -37.52
CA ARG A 263 29.31 6.96 -38.60
C ARG A 263 28.64 8.26 -39.04
N ALA A 264 28.44 9.21 -38.13
CA ALA A 264 27.90 10.53 -38.45
C ALA A 264 28.81 11.29 -39.41
N TYR A 265 30.13 11.17 -39.22
CA TYR A 265 31.13 11.79 -40.09
C TYR A 265 31.13 11.16 -41.49
N ASP A 266 31.20 9.83 -41.59
CA ASP A 266 31.20 9.11 -42.88
C ASP A 266 29.96 9.46 -43.72
N VAL A 267 28.80 9.55 -43.06
CA VAL A 267 27.54 9.93 -43.74
C VAL A 267 27.53 11.39 -44.13
N ALA A 268 28.00 12.32 -43.28
CA ALA A 268 28.09 13.73 -43.62
C ALA A 268 29.05 13.99 -44.80
N GLU A 269 30.14 13.24 -44.88
CA GLU A 269 31.09 13.28 -46.00
C GLU A 269 30.42 12.79 -47.30
N ALA A 270 29.74 11.64 -47.26
CA ALA A 270 28.99 11.12 -48.40
C ALA A 270 27.81 12.03 -48.83
N MET A 271 27.22 12.75 -47.87
CA MET A 271 26.18 13.76 -48.15
C MET A 271 26.72 14.96 -48.93
N ARG A 272 27.95 15.39 -48.62
CA ARG A 272 28.65 16.47 -49.32
C ARG A 272 29.10 16.07 -50.72
N GLU A 273 29.54 14.82 -50.91
CA GLU A 273 29.95 14.28 -52.21
C GLU A 273 28.80 14.27 -53.26
N GLY A 274 27.54 14.34 -52.81
CA GLY A 274 26.37 14.50 -53.68
C GLY A 274 25.91 13.22 -54.36
N GLY A 275 25.27 13.35 -55.52
CA GLY A 275 24.71 12.20 -56.27
C GLY A 275 23.39 11.65 -55.71
N PRO A 276 23.01 10.41 -56.04
CA PRO A 276 21.71 9.84 -55.65
C PRO A 276 21.64 9.39 -54.17
N PHE A 277 22.79 9.23 -53.51
CA PHE A 277 22.87 8.68 -52.14
C PHE A 277 22.12 9.53 -51.09
N PRO A 278 22.28 10.88 -51.03
CA PRO A 278 21.53 11.73 -50.12
C PRO A 278 20.02 11.52 -50.22
N LEU A 279 19.48 11.62 -51.44
CA LEU A 279 18.06 11.49 -51.71
C LEU A 279 17.54 10.11 -51.31
N GLN A 280 18.26 9.04 -51.64
CA GLN A 280 17.91 7.68 -51.24
C GLN A 280 17.93 7.50 -49.71
N LEU A 281 18.85 8.14 -48.98
CA LEU A 281 18.87 8.07 -47.52
C LEU A 281 17.68 8.81 -46.88
N TYR A 282 17.28 9.96 -47.42
CA TYR A 282 16.07 10.67 -46.98
C TYR A 282 14.82 9.82 -47.20
N VAL A 283 14.67 9.21 -48.38
CA VAL A 283 13.55 8.28 -48.67
C VAL A 283 13.53 7.11 -47.69
N LEU A 284 14.68 6.48 -47.44
CA LEU A 284 14.79 5.39 -46.48
C LEU A 284 14.39 5.83 -45.07
N ALA A 285 14.87 7.00 -44.62
CA ALA A 285 14.55 7.53 -43.30
C ALA A 285 13.05 7.82 -43.15
N LEU A 286 12.41 8.35 -44.20
CA LEU A 286 10.97 8.57 -44.26
C LEU A 286 10.20 7.25 -44.13
N PHE A 287 10.57 6.22 -44.90
CA PHE A 287 9.89 4.91 -44.85
C PHE A 287 10.03 4.24 -43.49
N GLU A 288 11.21 4.29 -42.87
CA GLU A 288 11.45 3.72 -41.55
C GLU A 288 10.64 4.43 -40.46
N ASP A 289 10.54 5.75 -40.53
CA ASP A 289 9.69 6.51 -39.62
C ASP A 289 8.20 6.19 -39.86
N LEU A 290 7.72 6.13 -41.10
CA LEU A 290 6.33 5.76 -41.40
C LEU A 290 6.01 4.31 -40.97
N ARG A 291 6.93 3.37 -41.16
CA ARG A 291 6.80 1.99 -40.70
C ARG A 291 6.71 1.93 -39.17
N ASP A 292 7.58 2.65 -38.47
CA ASP A 292 7.54 2.71 -37.00
C ASP A 292 6.21 3.30 -36.50
N ASN A 293 5.72 4.35 -37.17
CA ASN A 293 4.44 4.99 -36.94
C ASN A 293 3.23 4.04 -37.13
N HIS A 294 3.36 2.96 -37.91
CA HIS A 294 2.30 1.97 -38.18
C HIS A 294 2.57 0.58 -37.58
N ARG A 295 3.64 0.42 -36.80
CA ARG A 295 4.05 -0.86 -36.20
C ARG A 295 2.99 -1.42 -35.25
N ARG A 296 2.55 -2.67 -35.49
CA ARG A 296 1.50 -3.37 -34.72
C ARG A 296 1.90 -3.66 -33.27
N GLY A 297 3.08 -4.24 -33.06
CA GLY A 297 3.59 -4.66 -31.74
C GLY A 297 4.25 -3.54 -30.92
N SER A 298 3.77 -2.29 -31.04
CA SER A 298 4.24 -1.21 -30.16
C SER A 298 3.47 -1.23 -28.85
N TRP A 299 4.09 -0.75 -27.77
CA TRP A 299 3.48 -0.71 -26.43
C TRP A 299 2.22 0.17 -26.37
N ASP A 300 2.16 1.23 -27.20
CA ASP A 300 0.99 2.11 -27.30
C ASP A 300 -0.09 1.60 -28.27
N LEU A 301 0.14 0.43 -28.88
CA LEU A 301 -0.68 -0.17 -29.92
C LEU A 301 -1.00 0.82 -31.05
N ARG A 302 -0.07 1.73 -31.41
CA ARG A 302 -0.28 2.73 -32.46
C ARG A 302 -0.62 2.10 -33.81
N GLY A 303 0.00 0.96 -34.10
CA GLY A 303 -0.31 0.15 -35.25
C GLY A 303 -1.63 -0.58 -35.15
N LEU A 304 -2.41 -0.52 -34.06
CA LEU A 304 -3.84 -0.89 -34.06
C LEU A 304 -4.74 0.34 -34.15
N LYS A 305 -4.27 1.51 -33.70
CA LYS A 305 -5.03 2.77 -33.70
C LYS A 305 -5.05 3.48 -35.07
N ARG A 306 -4.04 3.25 -35.94
CA ARG A 306 -3.85 3.91 -37.26
C ARG A 306 -4.20 3.04 -38.46
N THR A 307 -5.48 2.83 -38.70
CA THR A 307 -5.96 1.82 -39.67
C THR A 307 -5.79 2.15 -41.16
N ARG A 308 -5.62 3.43 -41.54
CA ARG A 308 -5.45 3.86 -42.95
C ARG A 308 -3.97 4.19 -43.23
N PRO A 309 -3.41 3.82 -44.40
CA PRO A 309 -2.02 4.15 -44.75
C PRO A 309 -1.83 5.66 -44.95
N PRO A 310 -0.59 6.19 -44.81
CA PRO A 310 -0.24 7.52 -45.25
C PRO A 310 -0.30 7.63 -46.78
N VAL A 311 -0.79 8.77 -47.30
CA VAL A 311 -0.85 9.03 -48.75
C VAL A 311 -0.06 10.30 -49.10
N LEU A 312 0.80 10.24 -50.11
CA LEU A 312 1.52 11.40 -50.64
C LEU A 312 0.98 11.76 -52.02
N PHE A 313 0.51 13.00 -52.18
CA PHE A 313 0.07 13.53 -53.46
C PHE A 313 1.17 14.40 -54.08
N LEU A 314 1.52 14.11 -55.34
CA LEU A 314 2.43 14.90 -56.17
C LEU A 314 1.62 15.47 -57.34
N ARG A 315 1.30 16.76 -57.27
CA ARG A 315 0.29 17.39 -58.15
C ARG A 315 0.64 17.29 -59.63
N ARG A 316 1.88 17.64 -60.00
CA ARG A 316 2.43 17.46 -61.35
C ARG A 316 3.92 17.22 -61.25
N ILE A 317 4.42 16.05 -61.65
CA ILE A 317 5.86 15.71 -61.58
C ILE A 317 6.55 16.07 -62.90
N SER A 318 7.76 16.62 -62.79
CA SER A 318 8.67 16.87 -63.91
C SER A 318 10.13 16.73 -63.44
N ARG A 319 11.09 16.87 -64.35
CA ARG A 319 12.51 17.01 -63.97
C ARG A 319 12.78 18.35 -63.26
N GLU A 320 12.13 19.42 -63.71
CA GLU A 320 12.35 20.79 -63.20
C GLU A 320 11.94 20.97 -61.74
N ASN A 321 10.93 20.22 -61.28
CA ASN A 321 10.50 20.24 -59.88
C ASN A 321 11.07 19.08 -59.04
N GLY A 322 11.90 18.22 -59.62
CA GLY A 322 12.52 17.07 -58.94
C GLY A 322 11.57 15.90 -58.65
N GLY A 323 10.31 15.94 -59.11
CA GLY A 323 9.33 14.88 -58.87
C GLY A 323 9.71 13.54 -59.51
N VAL A 324 10.31 13.56 -60.70
CA VAL A 324 10.81 12.35 -61.40
C VAL A 324 11.93 11.68 -60.58
N GLU A 325 12.88 12.46 -60.07
CA GLU A 325 14.00 11.94 -59.27
C GLU A 325 13.53 11.38 -57.91
N LEU A 326 12.51 11.99 -57.31
CA LEU A 326 11.89 11.46 -56.10
C LEU A 326 11.25 10.08 -56.35
N ILE A 327 10.50 9.91 -57.44
CA ILE A 327 9.87 8.62 -57.77
C ILE A 327 10.92 7.54 -58.08
N ARG A 328 12.00 7.90 -58.80
CA ARG A 328 13.15 7.01 -59.03
C ARG A 328 13.77 6.56 -57.71
N ALA A 329 14.06 7.49 -56.81
CA ALA A 329 14.63 7.17 -55.50
C ALA A 329 13.69 6.30 -54.65
N VAL A 330 12.37 6.54 -54.67
CA VAL A 330 11.36 5.70 -54.03
C VAL A 330 11.41 4.26 -54.57
N SER A 331 11.39 4.11 -55.89
CA SER A 331 11.43 2.80 -56.54
C SER A 331 12.75 2.06 -56.24
N ASP A 332 13.89 2.75 -56.25
CA ASP A 332 15.19 2.16 -55.95
C ASP A 332 15.31 1.70 -54.49
N VAL A 333 14.88 2.53 -53.53
CA VAL A 333 14.93 2.17 -52.11
C VAL A 333 14.01 0.98 -51.81
N ARG A 334 12.81 0.95 -52.40
CA ARG A 334 11.88 -0.18 -52.25
C ARG A 334 12.39 -1.46 -52.93
N SER A 335 13.14 -1.34 -54.02
CA SER A 335 13.74 -2.51 -54.69
C SER A 335 14.94 -3.08 -53.92
N ARG A 336 15.69 -2.24 -53.19
CA ARG A 336 16.84 -2.68 -52.38
C ARG A 336 16.45 -3.28 -51.03
N ARG A 337 15.18 -3.15 -50.60
CA ARG A 337 14.71 -3.60 -49.28
C ARG A 337 13.56 -4.60 -49.44
N SER A 338 13.62 -5.68 -48.68
CA SER A 338 12.55 -6.68 -48.63
C SER A 338 11.37 -6.28 -47.73
N GLU A 339 11.48 -5.19 -46.97
CA GLU A 339 10.45 -4.72 -46.04
C GLU A 339 9.52 -3.70 -46.70
N LEU A 340 8.23 -4.03 -46.80
CA LEU A 340 7.20 -3.12 -47.29
C LEU A 340 7.07 -1.89 -46.37
N ASP A 341 6.92 -0.72 -46.97
CA ASP A 341 6.55 0.52 -46.28
C ASP A 341 5.06 0.85 -46.51
N PRO A 342 4.43 1.61 -45.61
CA PRO A 342 3.00 1.85 -45.69
C PRO A 342 2.61 3.01 -46.63
N LEU A 343 3.54 3.68 -47.33
CA LEU A 343 3.25 4.90 -48.09
C LEU A 343 2.60 4.59 -49.43
N LEU A 344 1.43 5.16 -49.68
CA LEU A 344 0.82 5.19 -51.01
C LEU A 344 1.13 6.53 -51.68
N ILE A 345 1.68 6.53 -52.89
CA ILE A 345 1.99 7.77 -53.63
C ILE A 345 1.05 7.86 -54.83
N VAL A 346 0.43 9.02 -55.02
CA VAL A 346 -0.40 9.33 -56.20
C VAL A 346 0.17 10.59 -56.85
N ALA A 347 0.60 10.46 -58.10
CA ALA A 347 1.29 11.51 -58.84
C ALA A 347 0.63 11.79 -60.18
N GLY A 348 0.61 13.05 -60.62
CA GLY A 348 0.22 13.44 -61.97
C GLY A 348 1.43 13.72 -62.84
N MET A 349 1.41 13.28 -64.09
CA MET A 349 2.49 13.49 -65.05
C MET A 349 1.91 13.89 -66.41
N ALA A 350 2.61 14.79 -67.12
CA ALA A 350 2.26 15.13 -68.48
C ALA A 350 2.46 13.91 -69.41
N ALA A 351 1.56 13.68 -70.36
CA ALA A 351 1.59 12.50 -71.23
C ALA A 351 2.95 12.34 -71.96
N GLY A 352 3.55 13.45 -72.40
CA GLY A 352 4.85 13.49 -73.09
C GLY A 352 6.06 13.16 -72.20
N ASP A 353 5.93 13.25 -70.87
CA ASP A 353 7.01 13.01 -69.91
C ASP A 353 7.04 11.57 -69.38
N THR A 354 6.13 10.71 -69.81
CA THR A 354 5.98 9.33 -69.31
C THR A 354 7.22 8.46 -69.52
N ALA A 355 7.97 8.69 -70.60
CA ALA A 355 9.24 8.02 -70.90
C ALA A 355 10.34 8.34 -69.88
N LEU A 356 10.22 9.42 -69.10
CA LEU A 356 11.18 9.77 -68.06
C LEU A 356 11.18 8.77 -66.89
N LEU A 357 10.16 7.92 -66.80
CA LEU A 357 10.03 6.87 -65.78
C LEU A 357 10.63 5.53 -66.22
N ASP A 358 11.36 5.49 -67.35
CA ASP A 358 12.12 4.32 -67.80
C ASP A 358 13.62 4.42 -67.40
N ARG A 359 14.28 3.27 -67.25
CA ARG A 359 15.66 3.07 -66.80
C ARG A 359 16.63 3.05 -68.00
N GLY A 360 16.63 4.10 -68.82
CA GLY A 360 17.58 4.24 -69.94
C GLY A 360 17.09 5.23 -70.99
N THR A 361 18.01 5.86 -71.72
CA THR A 361 17.69 6.82 -72.79
C THR A 361 17.36 6.16 -74.14
N ASP A 362 17.66 4.86 -74.30
CA ASP A 362 17.57 4.15 -75.57
C ASP A 362 16.82 2.83 -75.42
N ALA A 363 15.50 2.89 -75.29
CA ALA A 363 14.66 1.71 -75.45
C ALA A 363 13.48 2.01 -76.36
N GLU A 364 13.41 1.27 -77.44
CA GLU A 364 12.17 1.17 -78.22
C GLU A 364 11.04 0.66 -77.32
N PRO A 365 9.83 1.23 -77.43
CA PRO A 365 8.66 0.70 -76.74
C PRO A 365 8.46 -0.77 -77.15
N PRO A 366 8.14 -1.69 -76.22
CA PRO A 366 7.90 -3.07 -76.58
C PRO A 366 6.76 -3.17 -77.60
N ALA A 367 7.10 -3.61 -78.81
CA ALA A 367 6.13 -3.84 -79.87
C ALA A 367 5.18 -5.00 -79.49
N GLY A 368 3.88 -4.73 -79.52
CA GLY A 368 2.85 -5.75 -79.37
C GLY A 368 2.36 -6.03 -77.95
N ARG A 369 1.91 -5.00 -77.21
CA ARG A 369 0.96 -5.26 -76.12
C ARG A 369 -0.39 -5.68 -76.71
N PRO A 370 -0.99 -6.81 -76.28
CA PRO A 370 -2.37 -7.13 -76.64
C PRO A 370 -3.26 -5.95 -76.23
N GLN A 371 -4.13 -5.49 -77.12
CA GLN A 371 -5.16 -4.54 -76.70
C GLN A 371 -6.01 -5.23 -75.62
N PRO A 372 -6.14 -4.64 -74.43
CA PRO A 372 -7.04 -5.21 -73.44
C PRO A 372 -8.45 -5.23 -74.02
N PRO A 373 -9.26 -6.27 -73.72
CA PRO A 373 -10.68 -6.28 -74.11
C PRO A 373 -11.40 -5.01 -73.59
N PRO A 374 -12.58 -4.63 -74.14
CA PRO A 374 -13.28 -3.38 -73.82
C PRO A 374 -13.84 -3.37 -72.39
N TRP A 375 -12.94 -3.29 -71.41
CA TRP A 375 -13.22 -3.22 -69.99
C TRP A 375 -13.44 -1.78 -69.58
N ARG A 376 -14.39 -1.57 -68.66
CA ARG A 376 -14.54 -0.28 -67.97
C ARG A 376 -13.25 0.06 -67.22
N LEU A 377 -12.97 1.35 -67.01
CA LEU A 377 -11.75 1.80 -66.34
C LEU A 377 -11.55 1.13 -64.97
N GLU A 378 -12.60 0.96 -64.16
CA GLU A 378 -12.56 0.19 -62.90
C GLU A 378 -11.93 -1.20 -63.05
N GLN A 379 -12.33 -1.96 -64.08
CA GLN A 379 -11.84 -3.32 -64.32
C GLN A 379 -10.38 -3.30 -64.79
N ARG A 380 -10.02 -2.32 -65.63
CA ARG A 380 -8.63 -2.09 -66.07
C ARG A 380 -7.71 -1.76 -64.90
N LEU A 381 -8.13 -0.87 -63.99
CA LEU A 381 -7.37 -0.48 -62.80
C LEU A 381 -7.06 -1.67 -61.88
N ARG A 382 -8.03 -2.56 -61.67
CA ARG A 382 -7.81 -3.79 -60.89
C ARG A 382 -6.84 -4.73 -61.59
N HIS A 383 -7.05 -4.96 -62.88
CA HIS A 383 -6.19 -5.83 -63.67
C HIS A 383 -4.74 -5.33 -63.70
N TRP A 384 -4.51 -4.05 -63.99
CA TRP A 384 -3.18 -3.44 -63.98
C TRP A 384 -2.51 -3.54 -62.61
N TYR A 385 -3.27 -3.37 -61.52
CA TYR A 385 -2.74 -3.56 -60.17
C TYR A 385 -2.33 -5.01 -59.91
N ASP A 386 -3.19 -5.98 -60.24
CA ASP A 386 -2.92 -7.40 -60.00
C ASP A 386 -1.74 -7.91 -60.85
N GLU A 387 -1.68 -7.49 -62.11
CA GLU A 387 -0.55 -7.77 -63.01
C GLU A 387 0.76 -7.17 -62.49
N TRP A 388 0.75 -5.87 -62.14
CA TRP A 388 1.88 -5.18 -61.55
C TRP A 388 2.35 -5.87 -60.25
N ALA A 389 1.42 -6.15 -59.33
CA ALA A 389 1.74 -6.76 -58.04
C ALA A 389 2.26 -8.20 -58.19
N GLY A 390 1.72 -8.96 -59.16
CA GLY A 390 2.16 -10.31 -59.48
C GLY A 390 3.57 -10.36 -60.09
N ASN A 391 3.90 -9.38 -60.95
CA ASN A 391 5.18 -9.30 -61.64
C ASN A 391 6.26 -8.52 -60.87
N LEU A 392 5.91 -7.83 -59.79
CA LEU A 392 6.81 -6.97 -59.01
C LEU A 392 8.15 -7.63 -58.61
N ARG A 393 8.15 -8.92 -58.24
CA ARG A 393 9.38 -9.65 -57.90
C ARG A 393 10.28 -9.91 -59.12
N ALA A 394 9.68 -10.15 -60.28
CA ALA A 394 10.39 -10.36 -61.54
C ALA A 394 10.96 -9.04 -62.08
N ASP A 395 10.20 -7.95 -61.98
CA ASP A 395 10.54 -6.63 -62.54
C ASP A 395 11.56 -5.86 -61.68
N GLN A 396 11.83 -6.32 -60.46
CA GLN A 396 12.94 -5.84 -59.64
C GLN A 396 14.32 -6.21 -60.24
N SER A 397 14.38 -7.19 -61.14
CA SER A 397 15.62 -7.56 -61.83
C SER A 397 15.99 -6.49 -62.86
N PRO A 398 17.19 -5.87 -62.80
CA PRO A 398 17.64 -4.87 -63.77
C PRO A 398 17.66 -5.36 -65.22
N SER A 399 17.63 -6.67 -65.43
CA SER A 399 17.77 -7.33 -66.74
C SER A 399 16.45 -7.60 -67.49
N ARG A 400 15.27 -7.43 -66.87
CA ARG A 400 13.99 -7.89 -67.46
C ARG A 400 13.09 -6.78 -67.98
N THR A 401 13.12 -5.61 -67.37
CA THR A 401 12.18 -4.53 -67.68
C THR A 401 12.84 -3.16 -67.59
N ASN A 402 12.59 -2.32 -68.59
CA ASN A 402 13.10 -0.94 -68.60
C ASN A 402 12.27 0.00 -67.71
N ALA A 403 11.08 -0.37 -67.25
CA ALA A 403 10.26 0.48 -66.38
C ALA A 403 10.68 0.43 -64.91
N LEU A 404 10.39 1.50 -64.15
CA LEU A 404 10.55 1.51 -62.69
C LEU A 404 9.58 0.51 -62.01
N PRO A 405 10.08 -0.49 -61.25
CA PRO A 405 9.27 -1.63 -60.78
C PRO A 405 8.15 -1.25 -59.80
N TRP A 406 8.27 -0.16 -59.04
CA TRP A 406 7.26 0.23 -58.06
C TRP A 406 6.22 1.23 -58.60
N VAL A 407 6.27 1.54 -59.89
CA VAL A 407 5.43 2.54 -60.53
C VAL A 407 4.33 1.87 -61.36
N LEU A 408 3.08 2.17 -61.01
CA LEU A 408 1.89 1.80 -61.77
C LEU A 408 1.45 3.01 -62.61
N ARG A 409 1.71 2.96 -63.92
CA ARG A 409 1.29 4.00 -64.87
C ARG A 409 -0.18 3.76 -65.25
N VAL A 410 -1.00 4.79 -65.11
CA VAL A 410 -2.44 4.73 -65.38
C VAL A 410 -2.77 5.76 -66.47
N PRO A 411 -2.94 5.32 -67.72
CA PRO A 411 -3.46 6.18 -68.79
C PRO A 411 -4.95 6.45 -68.55
N LEU A 412 -5.32 7.73 -68.59
CA LEU A 412 -6.70 8.18 -68.43
C LEU A 412 -7.26 8.62 -69.79
N PRO A 413 -8.29 7.93 -70.31
CA PRO A 413 -8.87 8.27 -71.60
C PRO A 413 -9.76 9.53 -71.49
N ARG A 414 -9.90 10.24 -72.61
CA ARG A 414 -10.57 11.55 -72.64
C ARG A 414 -12.04 11.52 -72.25
N ASP A 415 -12.75 10.46 -72.62
CA ASP A 415 -14.18 10.25 -72.33
C ASP A 415 -14.46 10.11 -70.83
N GLU A 416 -13.55 9.47 -70.09
CA GLU A 416 -13.65 9.29 -68.64
C GLU A 416 -13.23 10.54 -67.83
N LEU A 417 -12.51 11.48 -68.46
CA LEU A 417 -12.06 12.75 -67.87
C LEU A 417 -13.08 13.90 -68.03
N VAL A 418 -14.21 13.67 -68.71
CA VAL A 418 -15.28 14.66 -68.86
C VAL A 418 -16.01 14.88 -67.54
N GLN A 419 -16.29 16.14 -67.20
CA GLN A 419 -17.08 16.46 -66.01
C GLN A 419 -18.51 15.92 -66.11
N LEU A 420 -18.90 15.17 -65.09
CA LEU A 420 -20.24 14.68 -64.86
C LEU A 420 -21.15 15.79 -64.36
N ARG A 421 -22.46 15.63 -64.59
CA ARG A 421 -23.47 16.49 -63.97
C ARG A 421 -23.40 16.36 -62.45
N GLN A 422 -23.66 17.44 -61.72
CA GLN A 422 -23.60 17.45 -60.25
C GLN A 422 -24.47 16.37 -59.58
N THR A 423 -25.58 15.98 -60.20
CA THR A 423 -26.47 14.90 -59.73
C THR A 423 -25.82 13.51 -59.78
N ASP A 424 -24.82 13.32 -60.64
CA ASP A 424 -24.15 12.04 -60.87
C ASP A 424 -22.85 11.92 -60.06
N TRP A 425 -22.51 12.94 -59.26
CA TRP A 425 -21.33 12.91 -58.40
C TRP A 425 -21.46 11.79 -57.35
N ARG A 426 -20.46 10.92 -57.27
CA ARG A 426 -20.42 9.83 -56.28
C ARG A 426 -19.37 10.07 -55.20
N CYS A 427 -19.70 9.68 -53.97
CA CYS A 427 -18.77 9.63 -52.85
C CYS A 427 -18.40 8.17 -52.57
N VAL A 428 -17.16 7.80 -52.85
CA VAL A 428 -16.65 6.43 -52.66
C VAL A 428 -15.76 6.39 -51.42
N ARG A 429 -16.25 5.76 -50.34
CA ARG A 429 -15.55 5.67 -49.06
C ARG A 429 -15.59 4.25 -48.50
N ALA A 430 -14.44 3.69 -48.12
CA ALA A 430 -14.41 2.42 -47.40
C ALA A 430 -15.01 2.55 -46.00
N ARG A 431 -15.74 1.52 -45.55
CA ARG A 431 -16.35 1.50 -44.22
C ARG A 431 -15.25 1.44 -43.15
N HIS A 432 -15.16 2.47 -42.33
CA HIS A 432 -14.19 2.55 -41.23
C HIS A 432 -14.91 2.45 -39.88
N ARG A 433 -14.56 1.45 -39.06
CA ARG A 433 -14.97 1.39 -37.65
C ARG A 433 -13.76 1.74 -36.76
N PRO A 434 -13.91 2.57 -35.71
CA PRO A 434 -12.84 2.75 -34.75
C PRO A 434 -12.54 1.40 -34.07
N PRO A 435 -11.26 0.98 -33.97
CA PRO A 435 -10.92 -0.32 -33.41
C PRO A 435 -11.19 -0.34 -31.90
N LEU A 436 -11.65 -1.48 -31.35
CA LEU A 436 -11.83 -1.67 -29.89
C LEU A 436 -10.56 -1.32 -29.10
N ALA A 437 -9.39 -1.61 -29.67
CA ALA A 437 -8.09 -1.22 -29.11
C ALA A 437 -7.97 0.29 -28.87
N ARG A 438 -8.65 1.15 -29.66
CA ARG A 438 -8.68 2.60 -29.44
C ARG A 438 -9.45 2.96 -28.17
N VAL A 439 -10.53 2.25 -27.86
CA VAL A 439 -11.36 2.47 -26.66
C VAL A 439 -10.66 1.91 -25.44
N VAL A 440 -10.25 0.63 -25.49
CA VAL A 440 -9.62 -0.07 -24.36
C VAL A 440 -8.27 0.57 -23.98
N TRP A 441 -7.48 1.04 -24.95
CA TRP A 441 -6.19 1.71 -24.71
C TRP A 441 -6.26 3.23 -24.85
N SER A 442 -7.38 3.81 -24.40
CA SER A 442 -7.55 5.25 -24.23
C SER A 442 -7.11 5.69 -22.82
N ALA A 443 -6.78 6.97 -22.67
CA ALA A 443 -6.51 7.55 -21.35
C ALA A 443 -7.73 7.43 -20.42
N TYR A 444 -8.95 7.49 -20.98
CA TYR A 444 -10.18 7.35 -20.21
C TYR A 444 -10.36 5.96 -19.60
N SER A 445 -10.01 4.90 -20.34
CA SER A 445 -10.06 3.52 -19.81
C SER A 445 -9.03 3.30 -18.72
N LEU A 446 -7.82 3.87 -18.86
CA LEU A 446 -6.82 3.84 -17.78
C LEU A 446 -7.33 4.57 -16.54
N VAL A 447 -7.92 5.77 -16.70
CA VAL A 447 -8.52 6.52 -15.60
C VAL A 447 -9.63 5.71 -14.94
N LEU A 448 -10.52 5.08 -15.71
CA LEU A 448 -11.59 4.24 -15.17
C LEU A 448 -11.03 3.06 -14.36
N VAL A 449 -10.01 2.36 -14.88
CA VAL A 449 -9.36 1.25 -14.15
C VAL A 449 -8.71 1.74 -12.86
N LEU A 450 -8.03 2.89 -12.88
CA LEU A 450 -7.44 3.48 -11.68
C LEU A 450 -8.50 3.89 -10.66
N VAL A 451 -9.62 4.46 -11.11
CA VAL A 451 -10.76 4.81 -10.25
C VAL A 451 -11.37 3.56 -9.62
N LEU A 452 -11.60 2.49 -10.41
CA LEU A 452 -12.14 1.23 -9.90
C LEU A 452 -11.18 0.55 -8.91
N ALA A 453 -9.88 0.50 -9.21
CA ALA A 453 -8.87 -0.06 -8.32
C ALA A 453 -8.73 0.77 -7.03
N GLY A 454 -8.75 2.10 -7.14
CA GLY A 454 -8.73 2.99 -5.98
C GLY A 454 -9.97 2.82 -5.11
N THR A 455 -11.15 2.72 -5.72
CA THR A 455 -12.42 2.50 -5.00
C THR A 455 -12.41 1.16 -4.28
N ALA A 456 -11.98 0.08 -4.95
CA ALA A 456 -11.86 -1.24 -4.34
C ALA A 456 -10.86 -1.24 -3.17
N GLY A 457 -9.72 -0.57 -3.31
CA GLY A 457 -8.75 -0.40 -2.23
C GLY A 457 -9.31 0.37 -1.03
N VAL A 458 -10.09 1.44 -1.27
CA VAL A 458 -10.77 2.20 -0.21
C VAL A 458 -11.82 1.34 0.50
N VAL A 459 -12.66 0.62 -0.24
CA VAL A 459 -13.69 -0.27 0.34
C VAL A 459 -13.04 -1.35 1.20
N HIS A 460 -12.00 -2.01 0.69
CA HIS A 460 -11.27 -3.03 1.43
C HIS A 460 -10.61 -2.47 2.71
N SER A 461 -10.01 -1.29 2.61
CA SER A 461 -9.44 -0.59 3.77
C SER A 461 -10.50 -0.28 4.83
N VAL A 462 -11.68 0.20 4.42
CA VAL A 462 -12.79 0.47 5.35
C VAL A 462 -13.28 -0.81 6.05
N GLU A 463 -13.37 -1.93 5.33
CA GLU A 463 -13.72 -3.22 5.93
C GLU A 463 -12.68 -3.66 6.98
N LEU A 464 -11.39 -3.54 6.66
CA LEU A 464 -10.32 -3.86 7.59
C LEU A 464 -10.36 -2.96 8.84
N HIS A 465 -10.58 -1.65 8.68
CA HIS A 465 -10.70 -0.71 9.81
C HIS A 465 -11.92 -0.96 10.69
N ARG A 466 -12.99 -1.57 10.15
CA ARG A 466 -14.16 -1.98 10.93
C ARG A 466 -13.92 -3.25 11.73
N ALA A 467 -13.14 -4.18 11.19
CA ALA A 467 -12.89 -5.48 11.81
C ALA A 467 -11.72 -5.46 12.82
N TYR A 468 -10.65 -4.73 12.51
CA TYR A 468 -9.39 -4.75 13.25
C TYR A 468 -9.11 -3.38 13.89
N CYS A 469 -8.30 -3.38 14.93
CA CYS A 469 -7.96 -2.12 15.60
C CYS A 469 -7.01 -1.29 14.73
N SER A 470 -5.92 -1.90 14.25
CA SER A 470 -4.97 -1.27 13.34
C SER A 470 -5.09 -1.86 11.93
N ALA A 471 -5.31 -0.99 10.93
CA ALA A 471 -5.39 -1.37 9.54
C ALA A 471 -4.73 -0.31 8.64
N GLY A 472 -4.07 -0.76 7.58
CA GLY A 472 -3.60 0.05 6.46
C GLY A 472 -4.48 -0.14 5.22
N LEU A 473 -4.00 0.29 4.05
CA LEU A 473 -4.77 0.18 2.80
C LEU A 473 -5.00 -1.29 2.37
N LEU A 474 -4.04 -2.18 2.64
CA LEU A 474 -4.03 -3.58 2.16
C LEU A 474 -3.71 -4.61 3.25
N SER A 475 -3.42 -4.17 4.48
CA SER A 475 -3.03 -5.05 5.59
C SER A 475 -3.70 -4.60 6.88
N ALA A 476 -3.80 -5.50 7.85
CA ALA A 476 -4.30 -5.18 9.18
C ALA A 476 -3.61 -6.04 10.22
N ASP A 477 -3.52 -5.52 11.43
CA ASP A 477 -3.11 -6.27 12.61
C ASP A 477 -4.23 -7.26 12.98
N ARG A 478 -4.01 -8.54 12.72
CA ARG A 478 -4.99 -9.61 12.97
C ARG A 478 -5.01 -10.12 14.41
N ASP A 479 -4.13 -9.59 15.24
CA ASP A 479 -3.99 -9.95 16.63
C ASP A 479 -4.90 -9.11 17.53
N THR A 480 -5.53 -8.08 16.95
CA THR A 480 -6.54 -7.25 17.61
C THR A 480 -7.81 -7.07 16.77
N VAL A 481 -8.97 -7.20 17.38
CA VAL A 481 -10.27 -7.08 16.74
C VAL A 481 -11.14 -6.03 17.42
N ARG A 482 -11.98 -5.35 16.65
CA ARG A 482 -13.00 -4.45 17.20
C ARG A 482 -14.22 -5.25 17.63
N ARG A 483 -14.70 -5.02 18.84
CA ARG A 483 -15.90 -5.66 19.40
C ARG A 483 -16.87 -4.60 19.93
N PRO A 484 -18.18 -4.86 19.94
CA PRO A 484 -19.13 -4.00 20.61
C PRO A 484 -18.84 -3.96 22.11
N ALA A 485 -18.74 -2.76 22.69
CA ALA A 485 -18.53 -2.60 24.13
C ALA A 485 -19.90 -2.60 24.87
N PRO A 486 -19.97 -3.13 26.11
CA PRO A 486 -21.13 -2.97 26.98
C PRO A 486 -21.44 -1.47 27.19
N GLY A 487 -22.71 -1.07 27.05
CA GLY A 487 -23.12 0.34 27.18
C GLY A 487 -22.98 1.18 25.90
N GLY A 488 -22.52 0.58 24.79
CA GLY A 488 -22.44 1.22 23.47
C GLY A 488 -21.01 1.56 23.04
N GLY A 489 -20.81 1.72 21.73
CA GLY A 489 -19.48 1.95 21.14
C GLY A 489 -18.74 0.66 20.78
N THR A 490 -17.44 0.80 20.48
CA THR A 490 -16.55 -0.31 20.13
C THR A 490 -15.30 -0.31 21.00
N GLU A 491 -14.90 -1.48 21.48
CA GLU A 491 -13.66 -1.73 22.19
C GLU A 491 -12.66 -2.48 21.30
N CYS A 492 -11.37 -2.25 21.54
CA CYS A 492 -10.28 -2.95 20.85
C CYS A 492 -9.77 -4.11 21.70
N VAL A 493 -9.93 -5.34 21.24
CA VAL A 493 -9.69 -6.57 22.02
C VAL A 493 -8.63 -7.43 21.34
N GLY A 494 -7.72 -8.03 22.10
CA GLY A 494 -6.67 -8.91 21.57
C GLY A 494 -5.32 -8.60 22.18
N ILE A 495 -4.24 -8.84 21.45
CA ILE A 495 -2.85 -8.61 21.89
C ILE A 495 -2.22 -7.46 21.10
N ALA A 496 -1.59 -6.50 21.80
CA ALA A 496 -0.96 -5.34 21.21
C ALA A 496 0.33 -5.76 20.47
N THR A 497 0.23 -5.92 19.15
CA THR A 497 1.37 -6.07 18.26
C THR A 497 1.59 -4.79 17.44
N GLY A 498 2.83 -4.56 17.01
CA GLY A 498 3.21 -3.36 16.25
C GLY A 498 2.80 -2.05 16.94
N ASP A 499 2.00 -1.25 16.24
CA ASP A 499 1.61 0.10 16.66
C ASP A 499 0.29 0.17 17.45
N VAL A 500 -0.33 -0.97 17.79
CA VAL A 500 -1.59 -0.98 18.55
C VAL A 500 -1.38 -0.44 19.97
N ARG A 501 -2.23 0.51 20.39
CA ARG A 501 -2.31 1.08 21.75
C ARG A 501 -3.74 1.00 22.23
N PHE A 502 -4.02 0.34 23.35
CA PHE A 502 -5.40 0.25 23.82
C PHE A 502 -5.86 1.58 24.41
N GLY A 503 -4.95 2.36 25.00
CA GLY A 503 -5.23 3.71 25.49
C GLY A 503 -5.70 4.70 24.41
N ALA A 504 -5.41 4.43 23.13
CA ALA A 504 -5.88 5.24 22.00
C ALA A 504 -7.38 5.02 21.67
N TYR A 505 -7.98 3.93 22.17
CA TYR A 505 -9.39 3.59 21.95
C TYR A 505 -10.32 4.03 23.09
N LEU A 506 -9.78 4.65 24.13
CA LEU A 506 -10.58 5.14 25.26
C LEU A 506 -11.36 6.40 24.88
N ALA A 507 -12.67 6.39 25.12
CA ALA A 507 -13.51 7.58 25.02
C ALA A 507 -13.28 8.47 26.24
N GLY A 508 -12.72 9.69 26.09
CA GLY A 508 -12.60 10.64 27.22
C GLY A 508 -11.34 11.49 27.36
N GLY A 509 -10.46 11.61 26.35
CA GLY A 509 -9.31 12.54 26.42
C GLY A 509 -8.11 12.03 27.23
N ALA A 510 -7.20 12.93 27.61
CA ALA A 510 -5.90 12.64 28.24
C ALA A 510 -5.86 12.82 29.77
N GLY A 511 -7.01 12.99 30.43
CA GLY A 511 -7.10 13.17 31.89
C GLY A 511 -7.38 11.87 32.65
N GLY A 512 -6.98 11.80 33.92
CA GLY A 512 -7.26 10.68 34.83
C GLY A 512 -6.57 9.35 34.47
N ASP A 513 -7.18 8.21 34.82
CA ASP A 513 -6.63 6.86 34.62
C ASP A 513 -6.35 6.54 33.14
N GLY A 514 -7.08 7.15 32.20
CA GLY A 514 -6.85 6.97 30.76
C GLY A 514 -5.55 7.62 30.27
N GLY A 515 -5.17 8.75 30.85
CA GLY A 515 -3.85 9.37 30.61
C GLY A 515 -2.73 8.51 31.20
N ARG A 516 -2.92 8.03 32.43
CA ARG A 516 -1.97 7.12 33.10
C ARG A 516 -1.79 5.80 32.35
N LEU A 517 -2.85 5.22 31.80
CA LEU A 517 -2.73 4.02 30.96
C LEU A 517 -1.80 4.26 29.77
N ARG A 518 -2.01 5.35 29.02
CA ARG A 518 -1.18 5.66 27.84
C ARG A 518 0.29 5.85 28.22
N GLU A 519 0.55 6.53 29.33
CA GLU A 519 1.91 6.72 29.85
C GLU A 519 2.57 5.38 30.16
N ILE A 520 1.89 4.46 30.84
CA ILE A 520 2.44 3.12 31.14
C ILE A 520 2.59 2.28 29.86
N GLU A 521 1.64 2.34 28.91
CA GLU A 521 1.77 1.68 27.60
C GLU A 521 2.99 2.19 26.83
N ASP A 522 3.33 3.48 26.96
CA ASP A 522 4.51 4.09 26.36
C ASP A 522 5.80 3.59 27.01
N LEU A 523 5.83 3.49 28.33
CA LEU A 523 6.97 2.97 29.09
C LEU A 523 7.24 1.49 28.80
N VAL A 524 6.22 0.63 28.84
CA VAL A 524 6.34 -0.81 28.51
C VAL A 524 6.90 -1.03 27.11
N ARG A 525 6.48 -0.19 26.16
CA ARG A 525 6.97 -0.30 24.79
C ARG A 525 8.40 0.18 24.63
N ALA A 526 8.79 1.24 25.32
CA ALA A 526 10.17 1.69 25.32
C ALA A 526 11.09 0.57 25.83
N GLU A 527 10.72 -0.08 26.94
CA GLU A 527 11.40 -1.27 27.47
C GLU A 527 11.42 -2.42 26.47
N ASN A 528 10.28 -2.76 25.86
CA ASN A 528 10.22 -3.83 24.85
C ASN A 528 11.11 -3.56 23.63
N ALA A 529 11.13 -2.31 23.15
CA ALA A 529 11.93 -1.91 22.00
C ALA A 529 13.43 -2.02 22.31
N ASP A 530 13.83 -1.58 23.51
CA ASP A 530 15.20 -1.71 24.01
C ASP A 530 15.63 -3.19 24.07
N VAL A 531 14.81 -4.03 24.70
CA VAL A 531 15.06 -5.48 24.81
C VAL A 531 15.19 -6.16 23.46
N VAL A 532 14.27 -5.89 22.52
CA VAL A 532 14.30 -6.52 21.20
C VAL A 532 15.49 -6.03 20.37
N HIS A 533 15.90 -4.77 20.51
CA HIS A 533 16.99 -4.19 19.73
C HIS A 533 18.37 -4.57 20.26
N HIS A 534 18.58 -4.47 21.58
CA HIS A 534 19.90 -4.62 22.20
C HIS A 534 20.16 -6.01 22.76
N HIS A 535 19.12 -6.83 22.99
CA HIS A 535 19.25 -8.16 23.60
C HIS A 535 18.63 -9.28 22.75
N PRO A 536 18.91 -9.36 21.42
CA PRO A 536 18.28 -10.36 20.57
C PRO A 536 18.62 -11.79 21.04
N GLY A 537 17.57 -12.57 21.35
CA GLY A 537 17.70 -13.96 21.79
C GLY A 537 17.91 -14.17 23.29
N ALA A 538 18.16 -13.11 24.06
CA ALA A 538 18.38 -13.15 25.51
C ALA A 538 17.20 -12.54 26.29
N TYR A 539 15.96 -12.88 25.90
CA TYR A 539 14.75 -12.42 26.59
C TYR A 539 13.64 -13.46 26.58
N VAL A 540 12.71 -13.32 27.52
CA VAL A 540 11.41 -14.02 27.57
C VAL A 540 10.27 -13.04 27.41
N THR A 541 9.15 -13.50 26.86
CA THR A 541 7.95 -12.69 26.66
C THR A 541 6.83 -13.17 27.59
N VAL A 542 6.36 -12.28 28.45
CA VAL A 542 5.15 -12.46 29.26
C VAL A 542 4.02 -11.66 28.63
N VAL A 543 2.82 -12.24 28.61
CA VAL A 543 1.62 -11.50 28.20
C VAL A 543 0.88 -11.04 29.45
N TYR A 544 0.63 -9.74 29.59
CA TYR A 544 -0.30 -9.23 30.60
C TYR A 544 -1.71 -9.12 30.01
N ALA A 545 -2.68 -9.84 30.57
CA ALA A 545 -4.06 -9.87 30.14
C ALA A 545 -4.98 -9.14 31.13
N GLY A 546 -5.39 -7.91 30.79
CA GLY A 546 -6.13 -7.01 31.68
C GLY A 546 -7.34 -6.31 31.01
N PRO A 547 -8.20 -5.65 31.80
CA PRO A 547 -9.29 -4.81 31.28
C PRO A 547 -8.76 -3.42 30.91
N LEU A 548 -8.25 -3.27 29.69
CA LEU A 548 -7.67 -2.04 29.13
C LEU A 548 -8.66 -1.29 28.23
N SER A 549 -9.96 -1.45 28.49
CA SER A 549 -11.05 -0.71 27.84
C SER A 549 -11.99 -0.10 28.87
N SER A 550 -12.65 0.97 28.46
CA SER A 550 -13.59 1.73 29.28
C SER A 550 -15.02 1.57 28.79
N SER A 551 -15.99 1.64 29.72
CA SER A 551 -17.40 1.83 29.36
C SER A 551 -17.73 3.33 29.39
N PRO A 552 -18.53 3.86 28.45
CA PRO A 552 -19.02 5.24 28.49
C PRO A 552 -19.80 5.59 29.76
N THR A 553 -20.33 4.58 30.46
CA THR A 553 -21.18 4.76 31.65
C THR A 553 -20.42 4.59 32.97
N ASP A 554 -19.15 4.16 32.93
CA ASP A 554 -18.34 3.97 34.13
C ASP A 554 -17.50 5.22 34.41
N SER A 555 -17.41 5.60 35.68
CA SER A 555 -16.63 6.77 36.10
C SER A 555 -15.15 6.47 36.31
N SER A 556 -14.78 5.20 36.51
CA SER A 556 -13.37 4.77 36.47
C SER A 556 -13.02 4.48 35.02
N LEU A 557 -12.05 5.23 34.48
CA LEU A 557 -11.75 5.18 33.05
C LEU A 557 -11.12 3.83 32.67
N VAL A 558 -10.28 3.21 33.50
CA VAL A 558 -9.69 1.90 33.20
C VAL A 558 -9.33 1.16 34.48
N LYS A 559 -9.96 -0.01 34.72
CA LYS A 559 -9.73 -0.81 35.94
C LYS A 559 -8.38 -1.55 35.96
N GLY A 560 -7.78 -1.83 34.80
CA GLY A 560 -6.52 -2.56 34.67
C GLY A 560 -5.24 -1.72 34.79
N THR A 561 -5.34 -0.41 35.07
CA THR A 561 -4.19 0.51 35.09
C THR A 561 -3.22 0.22 36.24
N GLU A 562 -3.72 -0.06 37.45
CA GLU A 562 -2.90 -0.41 38.63
C GLU A 562 -2.13 -1.72 38.41
N GLU A 563 -2.82 -2.76 37.93
CA GLU A 563 -2.19 -4.03 37.59
C GLU A 563 -1.08 -3.84 36.53
N LEU A 564 -1.33 -3.05 35.49
CA LEU A 564 -0.32 -2.77 34.46
C LEU A 564 0.87 -1.97 35.01
N ALA A 565 0.66 -1.05 35.94
CA ALA A 565 1.75 -0.32 36.60
C ALA A 565 2.67 -1.29 37.35
N GLY A 566 2.11 -2.28 38.05
CA GLY A 566 2.87 -3.33 38.73
C GLY A 566 3.68 -4.20 37.76
N VAL A 567 3.08 -4.58 36.63
CA VAL A 567 3.76 -5.35 35.56
C VAL A 567 4.92 -4.55 34.97
N TYR A 568 4.72 -3.26 34.67
CA TYR A 568 5.77 -2.38 34.16
C TYR A 568 6.92 -2.24 35.17
N LEU A 569 6.61 -2.04 36.45
CA LEU A 569 7.65 -1.95 37.48
C LEU A 569 8.50 -3.22 37.54
N ALA A 570 7.85 -4.39 37.52
CA ALA A 570 8.55 -5.67 37.49
C ALA A 570 9.43 -5.80 36.23
N GLN A 571 8.93 -5.39 35.06
CA GLN A 571 9.69 -5.36 33.82
C GLN A 571 10.94 -4.49 33.94
N ARG A 572 10.79 -3.26 34.43
CA ARG A 572 11.89 -2.31 34.56
C ARG A 572 12.97 -2.83 35.50
N VAL A 573 12.58 -3.33 36.68
CA VAL A 573 13.50 -3.92 37.66
C VAL A 573 14.21 -5.15 37.10
N VAL A 574 13.49 -6.03 36.39
CA VAL A 574 14.11 -7.19 35.74
C VAL A 574 15.13 -6.77 34.68
N ASN A 575 14.75 -5.84 33.81
CA ASN A 575 15.58 -5.42 32.68
C ASN A 575 16.86 -4.69 33.13
N GLU A 576 16.82 -4.01 34.27
CA GLU A 576 18.01 -3.39 34.85
C GLU A 576 18.96 -4.40 35.49
N ASN A 577 18.46 -5.46 36.12
CA ASN A 577 19.25 -6.29 37.03
C ASN A 577 19.67 -7.68 36.51
N TYR A 578 19.06 -8.20 35.44
CA TYR A 578 19.29 -9.58 34.97
C TYR A 578 19.76 -9.66 33.51
N THR A 579 20.39 -10.76 33.12
CA THR A 579 20.87 -10.97 31.75
C THR A 579 19.72 -11.34 30.82
N VAL A 580 18.85 -12.26 31.24
CA VAL A 580 17.62 -12.58 30.50
C VAL A 580 16.62 -11.46 30.70
N LYS A 581 16.34 -10.69 29.65
CA LYS A 581 15.42 -9.56 29.74
C LYS A 581 13.95 -10.01 29.71
N LEU A 582 13.07 -9.14 30.19
CA LEU A 582 11.63 -9.31 30.14
C LEU A 582 11.00 -8.38 29.09
N ARG A 583 10.35 -9.01 28.11
CA ARG A 583 9.42 -8.36 27.19
C ARG A 583 7.99 -8.58 27.70
N VAL A 584 7.20 -7.52 27.75
CA VAL A 584 5.79 -7.58 28.16
C VAL A 584 4.88 -7.25 26.99
N LEU A 585 4.07 -8.20 26.55
CA LEU A 585 3.01 -7.92 25.59
C LEU A 585 1.69 -7.65 26.29
N LEU A 586 1.03 -6.56 25.92
CA LEU A 586 -0.24 -6.18 26.49
C LEU A 586 -1.37 -6.88 25.76
N ALA A 587 -2.31 -7.46 26.49
CA ALA A 587 -3.49 -8.08 25.94
C ALA A 587 -4.74 -7.51 26.63
N ASN A 588 -5.62 -6.91 25.83
CA ASN A 588 -6.86 -6.36 26.33
C ASN A 588 -7.99 -7.37 26.18
N ALA A 589 -8.67 -7.69 27.27
CA ALA A 589 -9.84 -8.55 27.31
C ALA A 589 -11.16 -7.78 27.41
N GLY A 590 -11.14 -6.49 27.04
CA GLY A 590 -12.32 -5.64 26.97
C GLY A 590 -12.73 -5.07 28.33
N VAL A 591 -13.81 -4.30 28.34
CA VAL A 591 -14.42 -3.74 29.55
C VAL A 591 -14.69 -4.88 30.52
N ASP A 592 -14.20 -4.74 31.75
CA ASP A 592 -14.44 -5.70 32.83
C ASP A 592 -14.00 -7.15 32.51
N LEU A 593 -13.05 -7.32 31.56
CA LEU A 593 -12.63 -8.62 31.03
C LEU A 593 -13.76 -9.38 30.32
N GLY A 594 -14.80 -8.72 29.81
CA GLY A 594 -15.93 -9.38 29.15
C GLY A 594 -15.59 -10.20 27.89
N GLN A 595 -14.42 -9.97 27.28
CA GLN A 595 -13.97 -10.61 26.04
C GLN A 595 -12.78 -11.58 26.26
N GLN A 596 -12.60 -12.10 27.47
CA GLN A 596 -11.49 -13.01 27.83
C GLN A 596 -11.25 -14.13 26.81
N ARG A 597 -12.30 -14.77 26.28
CA ARG A 597 -12.17 -15.86 25.30
C ARG A 597 -11.49 -15.40 24.02
N VAL A 598 -11.90 -14.23 23.49
CA VAL A 598 -11.33 -13.66 22.26
C VAL A 598 -9.85 -13.36 22.47
N THR A 599 -9.50 -12.84 23.63
CA THR A 599 -8.11 -12.48 23.98
C THR A 599 -7.26 -13.73 24.23
N ALA A 600 -7.74 -14.73 24.96
CA ALA A 600 -7.04 -16.00 25.14
C ALA A 600 -6.76 -16.69 23.80
N ASP A 601 -7.70 -16.61 22.86
CA ASP A 601 -7.54 -17.11 21.51
C ASP A 601 -6.45 -16.37 20.73
N ALA A 602 -6.39 -15.04 20.85
CA ALA A 602 -5.33 -14.22 20.26
C ALA A 602 -3.96 -14.54 20.86
N ILE A 603 -3.88 -14.67 22.19
CA ILE A 603 -2.66 -15.07 22.91
C ILE A 603 -2.16 -16.43 22.43
N ALA A 604 -3.04 -17.43 22.34
CA ALA A 604 -2.69 -18.76 21.85
C ALA A 604 -2.12 -18.71 20.42
N ARG A 605 -2.80 -18.02 19.49
CA ARG A 605 -2.32 -17.86 18.10
C ARG A 605 -1.00 -17.08 18.00
N TYR A 606 -0.77 -16.11 18.89
CA TYR A 606 0.49 -15.37 18.93
C TYR A 606 1.62 -16.24 19.47
N ALA A 607 1.38 -17.00 20.54
CA ALA A 607 2.35 -17.93 21.12
C ALA A 607 2.78 -19.04 20.14
N ASP A 608 1.94 -19.44 19.19
CA ASP A 608 2.33 -20.38 18.12
C ASP A 608 3.36 -19.78 17.15
N ARG A 609 3.34 -18.45 16.96
CA ARG A 609 4.27 -17.72 16.07
C ARG A 609 5.53 -17.25 16.79
N ASP A 610 5.43 -16.91 18.07
CA ASP A 610 6.54 -16.37 18.88
C ASP A 610 6.87 -17.33 20.04
N PRO A 611 7.95 -18.13 19.92
CA PRO A 611 8.33 -19.10 20.95
C PRO A 611 8.93 -18.45 22.20
N THR A 612 9.17 -17.13 22.20
CA THR A 612 9.59 -16.40 23.41
C THR A 612 8.45 -16.22 24.40
N VAL A 613 7.20 -16.42 24.00
CA VAL A 613 6.04 -16.37 24.89
C VAL A 613 6.03 -17.57 25.83
N VAL A 614 6.17 -17.28 27.14
CA VAL A 614 6.36 -18.28 28.20
C VAL A 614 5.17 -18.41 29.15
N GLY A 615 4.28 -17.43 29.22
CA GLY A 615 3.11 -17.47 30.10
C GLY A 615 2.31 -16.17 30.11
N VAL A 616 1.25 -16.16 30.90
CA VAL A 616 0.32 -15.04 31.03
C VAL A 616 0.25 -14.57 32.48
N VAL A 617 0.26 -13.25 32.69
CA VAL A 617 -0.07 -12.60 33.97
C VAL A 617 -1.42 -11.90 33.83
N GLY A 618 -2.25 -11.93 34.87
CA GLY A 618 -3.53 -11.22 34.90
C GLY A 618 -4.73 -12.16 34.87
N PHE A 619 -5.71 -11.87 34.01
CA PHE A 619 -7.06 -12.46 34.09
C PHE A 619 -7.66 -12.31 35.49
N GLY A 620 -7.50 -11.11 36.06
CA GLY A 620 -7.80 -10.75 37.45
C GLY A 620 -9.26 -10.83 37.90
N ARG A 621 -10.18 -11.32 37.05
CA ARG A 621 -11.60 -11.46 37.40
C ARG A 621 -12.10 -12.86 37.15
N ASP A 622 -12.84 -13.38 38.13
CA ASP A 622 -13.60 -14.61 37.97
C ASP A 622 -14.91 -14.36 37.21
N LEU A 623 -14.93 -14.85 35.97
CA LEU A 623 -16.08 -14.80 35.09
C LEU A 623 -16.52 -16.21 34.71
N GLN A 624 -17.75 -16.34 34.20
CA GLN A 624 -18.25 -17.60 33.64
C GLN A 624 -17.36 -18.14 32.50
N SER A 625 -16.61 -17.27 31.83
CA SER A 625 -15.62 -17.62 30.80
C SER A 625 -14.27 -18.10 31.32
N SER A 626 -13.92 -17.88 32.59
CA SER A 626 -12.60 -18.22 33.14
C SER A 626 -12.18 -19.68 32.93
N PRO A 627 -13.05 -20.70 33.11
CA PRO A 627 -12.69 -22.09 32.81
C PRO A 627 -12.32 -22.33 31.35
N ASP A 628 -13.02 -21.71 30.40
CA ASP A 628 -12.73 -21.86 28.96
C ASP A 628 -11.39 -21.22 28.59
N VAL A 629 -11.11 -20.05 29.17
CA VAL A 629 -9.86 -19.30 29.01
C VAL A 629 -8.68 -20.11 29.52
N THR A 630 -8.79 -20.64 30.74
CA THR A 630 -7.73 -21.45 31.35
C THR A 630 -7.49 -22.73 30.56
N ARG A 631 -8.54 -23.42 30.09
CA ARG A 631 -8.41 -24.58 29.19
C ARG A 631 -7.74 -24.25 27.87
N ARG A 632 -8.07 -23.11 27.26
CA ARG A 632 -7.47 -22.69 26.00
C ARG A 632 -5.97 -22.45 26.14
N LEU A 633 -5.54 -21.76 27.20
CA LEU A 633 -4.12 -21.50 27.45
C LEU A 633 -3.36 -22.75 27.90
N HIS A 634 -4.03 -23.64 28.66
CA HIS A 634 -3.50 -24.96 28.98
C HIS A 634 -3.18 -25.77 27.72
N ALA A 635 -4.07 -25.76 26.71
CA ALA A 635 -3.89 -26.51 25.48
C ALA A 635 -2.65 -26.10 24.65
N VAL A 636 -2.17 -24.86 24.80
CA VAL A 636 -0.94 -24.36 24.16
C VAL A 636 0.26 -24.32 25.12
N GLY A 637 0.12 -24.91 26.31
CA GLY A 637 1.19 -25.03 27.31
C GLY A 637 1.58 -23.71 27.99
N LEU A 638 0.65 -22.77 28.11
CA LEU A 638 0.88 -21.49 28.79
C LEU A 638 0.33 -21.53 30.23
N PRO A 639 1.20 -21.32 31.24
CA PRO A 639 0.75 -21.08 32.61
C PRO A 639 0.17 -19.66 32.76
N ILE A 640 -0.74 -19.51 33.70
CA ILE A 640 -1.37 -18.26 34.11
C ILE A 640 -1.01 -18.01 35.56
N VAL A 641 -0.37 -16.87 35.83
CA VAL A 641 -0.09 -16.38 37.19
C VAL A 641 -0.99 -15.17 37.44
N SER A 642 -2.06 -15.38 38.21
CA SER A 642 -3.07 -14.34 38.44
C SER A 642 -2.80 -13.60 39.76
N GLY A 643 -2.73 -12.27 39.68
CA GLY A 643 -2.55 -11.41 40.84
C GLY A 643 -3.79 -11.33 41.71
N THR A 644 -4.92 -10.94 41.11
CA THR A 644 -6.12 -10.42 41.81
C THR A 644 -7.33 -11.35 41.76
N ASN A 645 -7.30 -12.42 40.98
CA ASN A 645 -8.43 -13.35 40.88
C ASN A 645 -8.43 -14.35 42.05
N SER A 646 -9.48 -14.28 42.88
CA SER A 646 -9.68 -15.04 44.11
C SER A 646 -10.53 -16.31 43.94
N ALA A 647 -10.79 -16.76 42.71
CA ALA A 647 -11.55 -17.99 42.49
C ALA A 647 -10.86 -19.23 43.09
N THR A 648 -11.58 -19.91 43.98
CA THR A 648 -11.12 -21.10 44.70
C THR A 648 -11.02 -22.33 43.79
N TYR A 649 -11.88 -22.40 42.77
CA TYR A 649 -11.94 -23.58 41.90
C TYR A 649 -10.83 -23.62 40.84
N LEU A 650 -10.26 -22.48 40.44
CA LEU A 650 -9.31 -22.41 39.32
C LEU A 650 -8.04 -23.24 39.55
N PRO A 651 -7.28 -23.07 40.65
CA PRO A 651 -6.11 -23.91 40.91
C PRO A 651 -6.47 -25.35 41.28
N LYS A 652 -7.68 -25.59 41.78
CA LYS A 652 -8.20 -26.94 42.05
C LYS A 652 -8.54 -27.72 40.77
N GLN A 653 -8.87 -27.05 39.67
CA GLN A 653 -9.30 -27.68 38.42
C GLN A 653 -8.24 -27.61 37.30
N PHE A 654 -7.34 -26.62 37.36
CA PHE A 654 -6.40 -26.34 36.28
C PHE A 654 -4.96 -26.26 36.80
N SER A 655 -4.13 -27.19 36.34
CA SER A 655 -2.73 -27.31 36.74
C SER A 655 -1.83 -26.18 36.18
N ASN A 656 -2.32 -25.42 35.21
CA ASN A 656 -1.66 -24.24 34.64
C ASN A 656 -2.08 -22.92 35.30
N TRP A 657 -2.84 -22.95 36.39
CA TRP A 657 -3.28 -21.76 37.12
C TRP A 657 -2.54 -21.61 38.45
N PHE A 658 -2.02 -20.40 38.72
CA PHE A 658 -1.32 -20.05 39.95
C PHE A 658 -1.90 -18.75 40.53
N SER A 659 -2.43 -18.80 41.76
CA SER A 659 -3.10 -17.68 42.42
C SER A 659 -2.18 -16.97 43.41
N LEU A 660 -2.14 -15.63 43.35
CA LEU A 660 -1.50 -14.83 44.39
C LEU A 660 -2.51 -14.38 45.44
N ALA A 661 -3.65 -13.82 45.03
CA ALA A 661 -4.77 -13.48 45.90
C ALA A 661 -5.26 -14.68 46.73
N ALA A 662 -5.71 -14.41 47.96
CA ALA A 662 -6.33 -15.44 48.79
C ALA A 662 -7.66 -15.91 48.15
N PRO A 663 -7.93 -17.22 48.10
CA PRO A 663 -9.19 -17.73 47.55
C PRO A 663 -10.41 -17.25 48.32
N ASP A 664 -11.55 -17.13 47.65
CA ASP A 664 -12.85 -16.78 48.24
C ASP A 664 -13.22 -17.68 49.44
N GLU A 665 -12.94 -18.98 49.36
CA GLU A 665 -13.15 -19.91 50.49
C GLU A 665 -12.28 -19.50 51.70
N HIS A 666 -11.00 -19.21 51.49
CA HIS A 666 -10.08 -18.81 52.55
C HIS A 666 -10.47 -17.45 53.16
N GLN A 667 -10.89 -16.49 52.32
CA GLN A 667 -11.39 -15.20 52.77
C GLN A 667 -12.64 -15.37 53.66
N ALA A 668 -13.62 -16.17 53.21
CA ALA A 668 -14.81 -16.45 53.99
C ALA A 668 -14.47 -17.14 55.32
N GLU A 669 -13.50 -18.07 55.33
CA GLU A 669 -13.05 -18.71 56.56
C GLU A 669 -12.43 -17.75 57.56
N ALA A 670 -11.59 -16.82 57.11
CA ALA A 670 -11.01 -15.78 57.96
C ALA A 670 -12.09 -14.82 58.51
N LEU A 671 -13.08 -14.43 57.70
CA LEU A 671 -14.25 -13.68 58.16
C LEU A 671 -15.10 -14.47 59.16
N GLY A 672 -15.03 -15.80 59.14
CA GLY A 672 -15.64 -16.68 60.14
C GLY A 672 -15.14 -16.42 61.57
N LEU A 673 -13.90 -15.94 61.74
CA LEU A 673 -13.37 -15.56 63.05
C LEU A 673 -14.09 -14.34 63.64
N VAL A 674 -14.49 -13.41 62.77
CA VAL A 674 -15.33 -12.25 63.13
C VAL A 674 -16.77 -12.69 63.37
N ALA A 675 -17.32 -13.50 62.47
CA ALA A 675 -18.69 -14.01 62.56
C ALA A 675 -18.93 -14.78 63.87
N ARG A 676 -17.96 -15.57 64.33
CA ARG A 676 -18.01 -16.28 65.62
C ARG A 676 -18.17 -15.35 66.82
N GLN A 677 -17.45 -14.23 66.83
CA GLN A 677 -17.53 -13.24 67.91
C GLN A 677 -18.85 -12.48 67.86
N LEU A 678 -19.31 -12.12 66.66
CA LEU A 678 -20.64 -11.52 66.47
C LEU A 678 -21.76 -12.44 66.95
N ARG A 679 -21.66 -13.75 66.66
CA ARG A 679 -22.63 -14.75 67.12
C ARG A 679 -22.72 -14.82 68.63
N ALA A 680 -21.60 -14.63 69.34
CA ALA A 680 -21.57 -14.71 70.81
C ALA A 680 -22.28 -13.53 71.51
N ARG A 681 -22.55 -12.43 70.79
CA ARG A 681 -23.19 -11.21 71.32
C ARG A 681 -24.71 -11.29 71.42
N GLU A 682 -25.34 -12.20 70.68
CA GLU A 682 -26.80 -12.34 70.61
C GLU A 682 -27.20 -13.81 70.76
N LYS A 683 -28.35 -14.06 71.39
CA LYS A 683 -28.92 -15.41 71.46
C LYS A 683 -29.65 -15.71 70.15
N ASP A 684 -29.24 -16.76 69.45
CA ASP A 684 -29.86 -17.23 68.19
C ASP A 684 -29.91 -16.18 67.05
N PRO A 685 -28.78 -15.53 66.69
CA PRO A 685 -28.78 -14.45 65.70
C PRO A 685 -29.15 -14.93 64.30
N TYR A 686 -29.94 -14.11 63.60
CA TYR A 686 -30.26 -14.31 62.20
C TYR A 686 -29.17 -13.75 61.29
N ALA A 687 -28.87 -14.46 60.22
CA ALA A 687 -27.99 -13.98 59.17
C ALA A 687 -28.59 -14.15 57.78
N LEU A 688 -28.12 -13.33 56.84
CA LEU A 688 -28.58 -13.34 55.45
C LEU A 688 -27.38 -13.34 54.50
N VAL A 689 -27.51 -14.04 53.38
CA VAL A 689 -26.61 -13.87 52.23
C VAL A 689 -27.33 -13.00 51.19
N LEU A 690 -26.70 -11.88 50.81
CA LEU A 690 -27.17 -10.98 49.76
C LEU A 690 -26.14 -10.95 48.63
N ALA A 691 -26.53 -11.36 47.43
CA ALA A 691 -25.62 -11.49 46.30
C ALA A 691 -26.18 -10.84 45.03
N ARG A 692 -25.33 -10.60 44.02
CA ARG A 692 -25.84 -10.26 42.68
C ARG A 692 -26.61 -11.43 42.08
N ASP A 693 -27.65 -11.13 41.30
CA ASP A 693 -28.24 -12.10 40.37
C ASP A 693 -27.30 -12.27 39.18
N THR A 694 -26.81 -13.50 39.00
CA THR A 694 -25.84 -13.84 37.97
C THR A 694 -26.45 -14.50 36.74
N LYS A 695 -27.78 -14.67 36.69
CA LYS A 695 -28.46 -15.35 35.58
C LYS A 695 -28.19 -14.68 34.21
N ASP A 696 -28.16 -13.36 34.19
CA ASP A 696 -27.89 -12.54 33.00
C ASP A 696 -26.49 -11.89 33.04
N SER A 697 -25.57 -12.36 33.90
CA SER A 697 -24.25 -11.76 34.13
C SER A 697 -23.11 -12.75 33.88
N GLN A 698 -21.95 -12.22 33.51
CA GLN A 698 -20.70 -13.01 33.45
C GLN A 698 -19.98 -13.07 34.81
N ASP A 699 -20.41 -12.31 35.81
CA ASP A 699 -19.73 -12.16 37.11
C ASP A 699 -19.90 -13.40 38.00
N ARG A 700 -18.94 -14.33 37.95
CA ARG A 700 -18.99 -15.59 38.71
C ARG A 700 -18.54 -15.43 40.16
N TYR A 701 -17.60 -14.51 40.42
CA TYR A 701 -17.10 -14.15 41.75
C TYR A 701 -18.22 -14.00 42.80
N THR A 702 -19.26 -13.21 42.47
CA THR A 702 -20.35 -12.95 43.44
C THR A 702 -21.12 -14.22 43.82
N SER A 703 -21.23 -15.19 42.91
CA SER A 703 -21.85 -16.49 43.22
C SER A 703 -20.95 -17.35 44.11
N GLU A 704 -19.63 -17.29 43.89
CA GLU A 704 -18.65 -18.02 44.68
C GLU A 704 -18.55 -17.48 46.11
N GLN A 705 -18.44 -16.16 46.26
CA GLN A 705 -18.50 -15.45 47.53
C GLN A 705 -19.80 -15.76 48.30
N ALA A 706 -20.96 -15.75 47.63
CA ALA A 706 -22.23 -16.11 48.27
C ALA A 706 -22.25 -17.56 48.77
N ALA A 707 -21.68 -18.49 48.00
CA ALA A 707 -21.62 -19.90 48.35
C ALA A 707 -20.74 -20.13 49.59
N TYR A 708 -19.52 -19.58 49.60
CA TYR A 708 -18.58 -19.75 50.71
C TYR A 708 -18.97 -18.93 51.95
N GLY A 709 -19.46 -17.71 51.78
CA GLY A 709 -20.03 -16.92 52.87
C GLY A 709 -21.21 -17.59 53.55
N GLY A 710 -22.13 -18.15 52.76
CA GLY A 710 -23.24 -18.95 53.29
C GLY A 710 -22.79 -20.23 54.00
N LYS A 711 -21.77 -20.93 53.47
CA LYS A 711 -21.16 -22.10 54.12
C LYS A 711 -20.52 -21.72 55.46
N MET A 712 -19.79 -20.61 55.50
CA MET A 712 -19.18 -20.09 56.73
C MET A 712 -20.25 -19.74 57.77
N LEU A 713 -21.30 -19.00 57.40
CA LEU A 713 -22.35 -18.61 58.35
C LEU A 713 -23.08 -19.82 58.95
N ARG A 714 -23.30 -20.90 58.16
CA ARG A 714 -23.83 -22.16 58.68
C ARG A 714 -22.85 -22.82 59.67
N ARG A 715 -21.55 -22.82 59.34
CA ARG A 715 -20.50 -23.38 60.19
C ARG A 715 -20.40 -22.65 61.54
N GLU A 716 -20.57 -21.33 61.55
CA GLU A 716 -20.58 -20.53 62.78
C GLU A 716 -21.97 -20.47 63.46
N HIS A 717 -22.91 -21.33 63.06
CA HIS A 717 -24.21 -21.58 63.70
C HIS A 717 -25.19 -20.39 63.73
N PHE A 718 -25.24 -19.58 62.66
CA PHE A 718 -26.29 -18.57 62.48
C PHE A 718 -27.60 -19.19 61.96
N ARG A 719 -28.74 -18.59 62.33
CA ARG A 719 -30.04 -18.90 61.71
C ARG A 719 -30.16 -18.20 60.37
N LEU A 720 -29.98 -18.94 59.27
CA LEU A 720 -30.03 -18.34 57.95
C LEU A 720 -31.46 -18.01 57.50
N LEU A 721 -31.67 -16.75 57.16
CA LEU A 721 -32.82 -16.31 56.38
C LEU A 721 -32.67 -16.77 54.91
N PRO A 722 -33.77 -16.87 54.15
CA PRO A 722 -33.70 -17.13 52.71
C PRO A 722 -32.79 -16.11 52.02
N GLY A 723 -31.77 -16.61 51.32
CA GLY A 723 -30.83 -15.78 50.58
C GLY A 723 -31.55 -14.92 49.55
N GLN A 724 -31.01 -13.73 49.28
CA GLN A 724 -31.58 -12.80 48.32
C GLN A 724 -30.57 -12.44 47.22
N SER A 725 -31.08 -12.25 46.01
CA SER A 725 -30.28 -11.86 44.85
C SER A 725 -30.80 -10.57 44.23
N TYR A 726 -29.95 -9.56 44.02
CA TYR A 726 -30.31 -8.27 43.42
C TYR A 726 -29.77 -8.14 41.99
N ARG A 727 -30.55 -7.49 41.11
CA ARG A 727 -30.12 -7.23 39.74
C ARG A 727 -29.27 -5.97 39.68
N VAL A 728 -28.38 -5.92 38.68
CA VAL A 728 -27.65 -4.70 38.31
C VAL A 728 -28.14 -4.28 36.93
N ALA A 729 -28.88 -3.17 36.86
CA ALA A 729 -29.43 -2.63 35.63
C ALA A 729 -28.68 -1.37 35.23
N ASN A 730 -28.14 -1.32 34.01
CA ASN A 730 -27.36 -0.19 33.49
C ASN A 730 -26.23 0.26 34.45
N GLY A 731 -25.53 -0.72 35.05
CA GLY A 731 -24.44 -0.46 36.00
C GLY A 731 -24.89 0.03 37.38
N LYS A 732 -26.19 -0.02 37.71
CA LYS A 732 -26.73 0.39 39.01
C LYS A 732 -27.38 -0.80 39.72
N PRO A 733 -27.05 -1.06 41.00
CA PRO A 733 -27.67 -2.14 41.75
C PRO A 733 -29.08 -1.76 42.21
N GLU A 734 -30.04 -2.67 42.00
CA GLU A 734 -31.44 -2.49 42.41
C GLU A 734 -31.67 -3.07 43.81
N LEU A 735 -31.33 -2.30 44.84
CA LEU A 735 -31.29 -2.78 46.23
C LEU A 735 -32.48 -2.38 47.12
N ARG A 736 -33.33 -1.44 46.67
CA ARG A 736 -34.43 -0.88 47.48
C ARG A 736 -35.39 -1.97 48.00
N LEU A 737 -35.93 -2.79 47.10
CA LEU A 737 -36.89 -3.86 47.46
C LEU A 737 -36.26 -4.94 48.35
N HIS A 738 -34.95 -5.09 48.31
CA HIS A 738 -34.20 -6.03 49.14
C HIS A 738 -34.03 -5.46 50.53
N ALA A 739 -33.60 -4.20 50.65
CA ALA A 739 -33.57 -3.50 51.94
C ALA A 739 -34.96 -3.47 52.59
N ASP A 740 -36.02 -3.15 51.85
CA ASP A 740 -37.41 -3.18 52.35
C ASP A 740 -37.76 -4.55 52.95
N ARG A 741 -37.46 -5.64 52.22
CA ARG A 741 -37.70 -7.01 52.70
C ARG A 741 -36.83 -7.40 53.88
N ILE A 742 -35.58 -6.95 53.93
CA ILE A 742 -34.66 -7.25 55.03
C ILE A 742 -35.14 -6.54 56.30
N CYS A 743 -35.47 -5.26 56.19
CA CYS A 743 -35.69 -4.37 57.33
C CYS A 743 -37.13 -4.39 57.87
N ARG A 744 -38.11 -4.93 57.13
CA ARG A 744 -39.53 -4.98 57.57
C ARG A 744 -39.99 -6.35 58.08
N THR A 745 -39.09 -7.32 58.16
CA THR A 745 -39.40 -8.64 58.74
C THR A 745 -39.29 -8.62 60.26
N GLU A 746 -39.99 -9.53 60.95
CA GLU A 746 -39.82 -9.72 62.40
C GLU A 746 -38.38 -10.16 62.76
N ASN A 747 -37.74 -10.90 61.84
CA ASN A 747 -36.42 -11.48 62.03
C ASN A 747 -35.34 -10.70 61.25
N VAL A 748 -35.16 -9.42 61.54
CA VAL A 748 -34.09 -8.60 60.93
C VAL A 748 -32.72 -9.23 61.25
N PRO A 749 -31.86 -9.51 60.24
CA PRO A 749 -30.57 -10.15 60.47
C PRO A 749 -29.60 -9.21 61.18
N SER A 750 -28.84 -9.74 62.14
CA SER A 750 -27.71 -9.02 62.76
C SER A 750 -26.42 -9.15 61.95
N VAL A 751 -26.34 -10.13 61.03
CA VAL A 751 -25.22 -10.31 60.11
C VAL A 751 -25.71 -10.46 58.66
N ILE A 752 -25.14 -9.70 57.74
CA ILE A 752 -25.35 -9.87 56.29
C ILE A 752 -24.00 -10.22 55.66
N TYR A 753 -23.90 -11.41 55.05
CA TYR A 753 -22.80 -11.68 54.13
C TYR A 753 -23.17 -11.07 52.78
N PHE A 754 -22.48 -10.00 52.41
CA PHE A 754 -22.68 -9.29 51.17
C PHE A 754 -21.69 -9.79 50.11
N ALA A 755 -22.21 -10.46 49.10
CA ALA A 755 -21.46 -10.96 47.95
C ALA A 755 -21.71 -10.04 46.73
N GLY A 756 -21.30 -8.78 46.87
CA GLY A 756 -21.39 -7.75 45.83
C GLY A 756 -20.00 -7.26 45.39
N ARG A 757 -19.98 -6.17 44.62
CA ARG A 757 -18.75 -5.44 44.27
C ARG A 757 -18.69 -4.09 44.99
N VAL A 758 -17.53 -3.45 44.94
CA VAL A 758 -17.27 -2.15 45.55
C VAL A 758 -18.28 -1.08 45.13
N GLU A 759 -18.71 -1.06 43.86
CA GLU A 759 -19.70 -0.10 43.36
C GLU A 759 -21.11 -0.30 43.92
N ASP A 760 -21.39 -1.46 44.54
CA ASP A 760 -22.70 -1.77 45.11
C ASP A 760 -22.83 -1.34 46.58
N ILE A 761 -21.72 -1.07 47.26
CA ILE A 761 -21.71 -0.87 48.71
C ILE A 761 -22.43 0.41 49.11
N GLY A 762 -22.18 1.54 48.45
CA GLY A 762 -22.84 2.81 48.77
C GLY A 762 -24.37 2.76 48.63
N PRO A 763 -24.90 2.25 47.50
CA PRO A 763 -26.33 2.01 47.36
C PRO A 763 -26.90 1.12 48.47
N LEU A 764 -26.21 0.02 48.85
CA LEU A 764 -26.65 -0.83 49.96
C LEU A 764 -26.69 -0.06 51.28
N MET A 765 -25.62 0.63 51.63
CA MET A 765 -25.51 1.42 52.88
C MET A 765 -26.58 2.51 52.93
N THR A 766 -26.88 3.15 51.80
CA THR A 766 -27.94 4.14 51.70
C THR A 766 -29.30 3.53 52.05
N GLN A 767 -29.66 2.40 51.44
CA GLN A 767 -30.96 1.79 51.67
C GLN A 767 -31.09 1.23 53.11
N LEU A 768 -30.06 0.56 53.63
CA LEU A 768 -30.09 0.02 55.00
C LEU A 768 -30.09 1.11 56.07
N GLY A 769 -29.41 2.24 55.83
CA GLY A 769 -29.39 3.38 56.73
C GLY A 769 -30.69 4.19 56.78
N THR A 770 -31.57 4.04 55.79
CA THR A 770 -32.86 4.74 55.74
C THR A 770 -34.05 3.90 56.18
N GLU A 771 -34.02 2.58 56.00
CA GLU A 771 -35.16 1.73 56.35
C GLU A 771 -35.29 1.55 57.88
N PRO A 772 -36.46 1.86 58.50
CA PRO A 772 -36.59 1.97 59.97
C PRO A 772 -36.17 0.75 60.79
N GLY A 773 -36.42 -0.47 60.30
CA GLY A 773 -36.05 -1.68 61.03
C GLY A 773 -34.57 -2.03 60.99
N CYS A 774 -33.82 -1.49 60.02
CA CYS A 774 -32.36 -1.62 59.95
C CYS A 774 -31.66 -0.42 60.59
N ALA A 775 -32.11 0.80 60.32
CA ALA A 775 -31.50 2.03 60.83
C ALA A 775 -31.44 2.11 62.36
N ASN A 776 -32.34 1.40 63.05
CA ASN A 776 -32.42 1.36 64.50
C ASN A 776 -31.69 0.17 65.15
N ARG A 777 -31.02 -0.70 64.39
CA ARG A 777 -30.37 -1.92 64.88
C ARG A 777 -28.89 -1.95 64.49
N GLU A 778 -28.06 -2.54 65.36
CA GLU A 778 -26.67 -2.85 65.02
C GLU A 778 -26.65 -3.99 64.00
N ILE A 779 -26.12 -3.73 62.79
CA ILE A 779 -25.99 -4.71 61.72
C ILE A 779 -24.51 -4.81 61.32
N SER A 780 -24.00 -6.03 61.25
CA SER A 780 -22.66 -6.31 60.73
C SER A 780 -22.72 -6.82 59.30
N ILE A 781 -21.94 -6.25 58.40
CA ILE A 781 -21.82 -6.70 57.02
C ILE A 781 -20.45 -7.36 56.83
N LEU A 782 -20.42 -8.60 56.36
CA LEU A 782 -19.20 -9.32 56.01
C LEU A 782 -19.08 -9.41 54.48
N THR A 783 -17.92 -9.13 53.90
CA THR A 783 -17.74 -9.16 52.43
C THR A 783 -16.32 -9.49 52.01
N GLY A 784 -16.17 -9.93 50.76
CA GLY A 784 -14.88 -10.32 50.17
C GLY A 784 -13.94 -9.15 49.85
N ASP A 785 -12.85 -9.51 49.19
CA ASP A 785 -11.70 -8.70 48.78
C ASP A 785 -11.97 -7.55 47.79
N ASP A 786 -13.09 -7.54 47.06
CA ASP A 786 -13.34 -6.49 46.06
C ASP A 786 -13.39 -5.07 46.68
N LEU A 787 -13.71 -4.98 47.98
CA LEU A 787 -13.71 -3.72 48.74
C LEU A 787 -12.30 -3.20 49.06
N SER A 788 -11.23 -3.93 48.75
CA SER A 788 -9.86 -3.38 48.73
C SER A 788 -9.74 -2.09 47.91
N LYS A 789 -10.63 -1.88 46.94
CA LYS A 789 -10.64 -0.72 46.03
C LYS A 789 -11.32 0.52 46.64
N ALA A 790 -12.05 0.36 47.75
CA ALA A 790 -12.73 1.46 48.42
C ALA A 790 -11.74 2.26 49.29
N ARG A 791 -11.98 3.58 49.41
CA ARG A 791 -11.13 4.47 50.21
C ARG A 791 -11.77 4.80 51.56
N PHE A 792 -13.09 4.76 51.65
CA PHE A 792 -13.86 5.06 52.86
C PHE A 792 -13.54 6.44 53.47
N SER A 793 -13.03 7.39 52.69
CA SER A 793 -12.44 8.64 53.18
C SER A 793 -13.39 9.84 53.28
N GLY A 794 -14.69 9.65 53.03
CA GLY A 794 -15.69 10.73 52.97
C GLY A 794 -16.72 10.74 54.12
N ALA A 795 -17.28 11.93 54.37
CA ALA A 795 -18.49 12.13 55.19
C ALA A 795 -19.75 11.84 54.36
N GLY A 796 -20.02 10.56 54.08
CA GLY A 796 -21.11 10.14 53.19
C GLY A 796 -20.76 10.28 51.70
N GLY A 797 -21.16 9.30 50.90
CA GLY A 797 -20.76 9.19 49.48
C GLY A 797 -20.94 7.78 48.92
N ARG A 798 -20.24 7.48 47.82
CA ARG A 798 -20.32 6.22 47.04
C ARG A 798 -19.88 4.96 47.81
N ASP A 799 -19.07 5.10 48.84
CA ASP A 799 -18.49 4.00 49.63
C ASP A 799 -18.62 4.20 51.16
N GLY A 800 -19.35 5.22 51.63
CA GLY A 800 -19.51 5.48 53.06
C GLY A 800 -20.40 4.46 53.80
N VAL A 801 -20.09 4.20 55.07
CA VAL A 801 -20.86 3.27 55.92
C VAL A 801 -22.00 4.01 56.65
N ALA A 802 -23.17 3.36 56.77
CA ALA A 802 -24.33 3.94 57.45
C ALA A 802 -24.18 3.91 59.00
N PRO A 803 -24.91 4.77 59.74
CA PRO A 803 -24.94 4.68 61.21
C PRO A 803 -25.41 3.29 61.67
N ARG A 804 -24.85 2.77 62.77
CA ARG A 804 -25.15 1.44 63.34
C ARG A 804 -24.89 0.25 62.39
N ILE A 805 -24.19 0.49 61.29
CA ILE A 805 -23.67 -0.57 60.44
C ILE A 805 -22.15 -0.64 60.63
N THR A 806 -21.66 -1.84 60.87
CA THR A 806 -20.21 -2.12 60.87
C THR A 806 -19.90 -3.05 59.70
N LEU A 807 -18.97 -2.64 58.85
CA LEU A 807 -18.55 -3.41 57.69
C LEU A 807 -17.23 -4.11 58.01
N TYR A 808 -17.15 -5.40 57.75
CA TYR A 808 -15.92 -6.18 57.83
C TYR A 808 -15.65 -6.77 56.46
N HIS A 809 -14.42 -6.59 55.96
CA HIS A 809 -14.07 -7.11 54.65
C HIS A 809 -12.68 -7.70 54.61
N ALA A 810 -12.51 -8.71 53.75
CA ALA A 810 -11.19 -9.17 53.36
C ALA A 810 -10.53 -8.09 52.47
N ALA A 811 -9.21 -7.99 52.52
CA ALA A 811 -8.42 -7.20 51.58
C ALA A 811 -7.36 -8.08 50.91
N LEU A 812 -7.04 -7.72 49.66
CA LEU A 812 -6.16 -8.48 48.76
C LEU A 812 -4.75 -8.76 49.31
N ALA A 813 -4.14 -7.81 50.04
CA ALA A 813 -2.77 -7.96 50.52
C ALA A 813 -2.49 -7.13 51.79
N GLU A 814 -1.63 -7.67 52.65
CA GLU A 814 -1.01 -7.02 53.81
C GLU A 814 0.27 -6.31 53.36
N LEU A 815 0.12 -5.04 53.00
CA LEU A 815 1.20 -4.24 52.44
C LEU A 815 2.05 -3.56 53.51
N ARG A 816 1.49 -3.27 54.69
CA ARG A 816 2.18 -2.48 55.71
C ARG A 816 3.31 -3.28 56.34
N GLU A 817 3.03 -4.53 56.70
CA GLU A 817 4.05 -5.41 57.26
C GLU A 817 5.11 -5.74 56.22
N ALA A 818 4.68 -6.06 54.99
CA ALA A 818 5.58 -6.39 53.88
C ALA A 818 6.49 -5.23 53.47
N ALA A 819 6.01 -3.97 53.57
CA ALA A 819 6.76 -2.77 53.21
C ALA A 819 8.13 -2.65 53.89
N SER A 820 8.27 -3.20 55.10
CA SER A 820 9.54 -3.16 55.85
C SER A 820 10.63 -4.07 55.27
N THR A 821 10.28 -4.97 54.34
CA THR A 821 11.17 -6.03 53.84
C THR A 821 11.35 -6.03 52.32
N THR A 822 10.76 -5.05 51.61
CA THR A 822 10.72 -5.02 50.15
C THR A 822 11.32 -3.73 49.59
N ALA A 823 12.03 -3.84 48.46
CA ALA A 823 12.49 -2.69 47.68
C ALA A 823 11.39 -2.11 46.76
N PHE A 824 10.20 -2.74 46.70
CA PHE A 824 9.13 -2.39 45.78
C PHE A 824 8.76 -0.89 45.77
N TYR A 825 8.67 -0.26 46.95
CA TYR A 825 8.30 1.15 47.06
C TYR A 825 9.43 2.08 46.63
N GLU A 826 10.68 1.73 46.94
CA GLU A 826 11.87 2.46 46.48
C GLU A 826 11.99 2.40 44.96
N ASP A 827 11.80 1.21 44.38
CA ASP A 827 11.76 1.00 42.93
C ASP A 827 10.62 1.79 42.29
N ALA A 828 9.43 1.80 42.89
CA ALA A 828 8.30 2.55 42.37
C ALA A 828 8.57 4.06 42.37
N ALA A 829 9.14 4.61 43.46
CA ALA A 829 9.55 6.01 43.54
C ALA A 829 10.63 6.37 42.50
N LYS A 830 11.52 5.41 42.17
CA LYS A 830 12.58 5.58 41.18
C LYS A 830 12.05 5.54 39.73
N TYR A 831 11.15 4.62 39.41
CA TYR A 831 10.80 4.29 38.02
C TYR A 831 9.46 4.81 37.55
N PHE A 832 8.56 5.23 38.44
CA PHE A 832 7.29 5.85 38.04
C PHE A 832 7.45 7.36 37.89
N PRO A 833 7.30 7.91 36.67
CA PRO A 833 7.46 9.36 36.45
C PRO A 833 6.49 10.20 37.29
N TRP A 834 5.27 9.72 37.52
CA TRP A 834 4.24 10.44 38.30
C TRP A 834 4.49 10.45 39.83
N LEU A 835 5.45 9.66 40.30
CA LEU A 835 5.92 9.63 41.69
C LEU A 835 7.25 10.35 41.89
N ALA A 836 7.86 10.91 40.84
CA ALA A 836 9.14 11.60 40.94
C ALA A 836 9.09 12.71 42.01
N GLY A 837 9.98 12.60 43.01
CA GLY A 837 10.07 13.54 44.13
C GLY A 837 8.97 13.39 45.19
N LYS A 838 8.15 12.34 45.14
CA LYS A 838 7.16 11.98 46.17
C LYS A 838 7.60 10.71 46.90
N GLU A 839 7.17 10.58 48.14
CA GLU A 839 7.34 9.35 48.90
C GLU A 839 6.33 8.31 48.41
N ALA A 840 6.81 7.11 48.09
CA ALA A 840 5.97 5.96 47.75
C ALA A 840 5.73 5.15 49.02
N THR A 841 4.51 5.12 49.51
CA THR A 841 4.12 4.39 50.73
C THR A 841 3.00 3.41 50.44
N TYR A 842 2.88 2.38 51.30
CA TYR A 842 1.89 1.31 51.15
C TYR A 842 0.42 1.78 51.18
N ASP A 843 0.16 2.95 51.76
CA ASP A 843 -1.15 3.57 51.90
C ASP A 843 -1.45 4.65 50.85
N ALA A 844 -0.49 4.94 49.96
CA ALA A 844 -0.72 5.88 48.86
C ALA A 844 -1.71 5.29 47.83
N ASP A 845 -2.44 6.17 47.15
CA ASP A 845 -3.51 5.83 46.21
C ASP A 845 -3.11 4.80 45.14
N ASP A 846 -1.87 4.83 44.67
CA ASP A 846 -1.36 3.95 43.60
C ASP A 846 -1.09 2.51 44.09
N PHE A 847 -1.07 2.28 45.42
CA PHE A 847 -0.69 1.00 46.03
C PHE A 847 -1.72 0.44 47.00
N ALA A 848 -2.52 1.28 47.66
CA ALA A 848 -3.39 0.90 48.78
C ALA A 848 -4.40 -0.22 48.46
N SER A 849 -4.76 -0.41 47.19
CA SER A 849 -5.65 -1.49 46.75
C SER A 849 -5.00 -2.88 46.81
N GLY A 850 -3.67 -2.93 46.74
CA GLY A 850 -2.87 -4.16 46.59
C GLY A 850 -2.75 -4.68 45.15
N GLN A 851 -3.49 -4.12 44.17
CA GLN A 851 -3.48 -4.63 42.79
C GLN A 851 -2.12 -4.45 42.11
N THR A 852 -1.49 -3.27 42.30
CA THR A 852 -0.15 -2.97 41.78
C THR A 852 0.89 -3.95 42.33
N ALA A 853 0.85 -4.22 43.65
CA ALA A 853 1.76 -5.15 44.32
C ALA A 853 1.57 -6.60 43.86
N LEU A 854 0.33 -7.07 43.77
CA LEU A 854 0.01 -8.43 43.32
C LEU A 854 0.40 -8.67 41.85
N ALA A 855 0.16 -7.69 40.97
CA ALA A 855 0.54 -7.81 39.56
C ALA A 855 2.06 -7.76 39.35
N HIS A 856 2.77 -6.96 40.14
CA HIS A 856 4.23 -6.96 40.22
C HIS A 856 4.76 -8.34 40.62
N ASP A 857 4.28 -8.88 41.74
CA ASP A 857 4.74 -10.15 42.29
C ASP A 857 4.40 -11.34 41.36
N ALA A 858 3.22 -11.31 40.72
CA ALA A 858 2.84 -12.29 39.70
C ALA A 858 3.81 -12.29 38.51
N THR A 859 4.20 -11.09 38.06
CA THR A 859 5.15 -10.91 36.95
C THR A 859 6.55 -11.39 37.34
N ARG A 860 7.02 -11.06 38.56
CA ARG A 860 8.31 -11.51 39.10
C ARG A 860 8.35 -13.04 39.23
N ALA A 861 7.29 -13.66 39.75
CA ALA A 861 7.20 -15.11 39.90
C ALA A 861 7.23 -15.85 38.55
N LEU A 862 6.46 -15.37 37.55
CA LEU A 862 6.48 -15.94 36.21
C LEU A 862 7.83 -15.76 35.51
N TYR A 863 8.41 -14.56 35.62
CA TYR A 863 9.74 -14.28 35.08
C TYR A 863 10.79 -15.22 35.68
N TRP A 864 10.83 -15.36 37.02
CA TRP A 864 11.79 -16.22 37.70
C TRP A 864 11.74 -17.67 37.21
N ALA A 865 10.54 -18.21 37.05
CA ALA A 865 10.36 -19.55 36.48
C ALA A 865 10.83 -19.65 35.01
N ALA A 866 10.70 -18.56 34.25
CA ALA A 866 11.08 -18.47 32.84
C ALA A 866 12.56 -18.17 32.61
N SER A 867 13.28 -17.74 33.65
CA SER A 867 14.70 -17.36 33.60
C SER A 867 15.51 -18.12 34.65
N LEU A 868 15.16 -19.38 34.94
CA LEU A 868 15.82 -20.18 35.98
C LEU A 868 17.34 -20.23 35.74
N GLY A 869 18.13 -19.81 36.74
CA GLY A 869 19.59 -19.68 36.62
C GLY A 869 20.06 -18.54 35.73
N ASP A 870 19.23 -17.51 35.51
CA ASP A 870 19.41 -16.46 34.52
C ASP A 870 19.60 -17.01 33.09
N VAL A 871 18.94 -18.14 32.82
CA VAL A 871 18.89 -18.80 31.51
C VAL A 871 17.46 -18.90 31.06
N ARG A 872 17.21 -18.51 29.80
CA ARG A 872 15.89 -18.57 29.18
C ARG A 872 15.36 -20.00 29.17
N GLN A 873 14.13 -20.16 29.64
CA GLN A 873 13.38 -21.40 29.65
C GLN A 873 12.32 -21.43 28.54
N SER A 874 11.91 -22.63 28.13
CA SER A 874 10.76 -22.83 27.24
C SER A 874 9.44 -22.69 28.03
N ARG A 875 8.31 -22.43 27.37
CA ARG A 875 7.00 -22.37 28.06
C ARG A 875 6.66 -23.59 28.92
N ALA A 876 7.00 -24.79 28.43
CA ALA A 876 6.78 -26.03 29.17
C ALA A 876 7.69 -26.10 30.42
N ALA A 877 8.97 -25.72 30.28
CA ALA A 877 9.89 -25.64 31.40
C ALA A 877 9.46 -24.56 32.40
N THR A 878 9.04 -23.36 31.94
CA THR A 878 8.49 -22.29 32.77
C THR A 878 7.33 -22.79 33.62
N TRP A 879 6.39 -23.51 33.03
CA TRP A 879 5.25 -24.06 33.76
C TRP A 879 5.69 -25.04 34.87
N VAL A 880 6.62 -25.95 34.57
CA VAL A 880 7.16 -26.86 35.60
C VAL A 880 7.92 -26.08 36.68
N ASN A 881 8.78 -25.14 36.27
CA ASN A 881 9.63 -24.34 37.14
C ASN A 881 8.84 -23.41 38.07
N LEU A 882 7.62 -23.01 37.70
CA LEU A 882 6.74 -22.24 38.59
C LEU A 882 6.53 -22.96 39.93
N ARG A 883 6.49 -24.30 39.94
CA ARG A 883 6.37 -25.11 41.15
C ARG A 883 7.65 -25.14 42.00
N GLY A 884 8.75 -24.57 41.53
CA GLY A 884 9.99 -24.37 42.28
C GLY A 884 10.21 -22.92 42.71
N VAL A 885 9.27 -22.01 42.44
CA VAL A 885 9.43 -20.59 42.77
C VAL A 885 9.23 -20.37 44.27
N LYS A 886 10.24 -19.76 44.88
CA LYS A 886 10.18 -19.14 46.21
C LYS A 886 10.92 -17.81 46.17
N LEU A 887 10.21 -16.71 46.32
CA LEU A 887 10.74 -15.34 46.25
C LEU A 887 10.42 -14.61 47.55
N ASP A 888 11.45 -14.19 48.27
CA ASP A 888 11.35 -13.39 49.49
C ASP A 888 11.44 -11.89 49.17
N GLY A 889 10.97 -11.04 50.08
CA GLY A 889 11.04 -9.57 49.95
C GLY A 889 10.25 -8.99 48.77
N MET A 890 9.21 -9.70 48.30
CA MET A 890 8.31 -9.22 47.26
C MET A 890 7.31 -8.21 47.86
N ALA A 891 6.53 -7.54 47.01
CA ALA A 891 5.67 -6.42 47.42
C ALA A 891 4.60 -6.84 48.45
N THR A 892 4.18 -8.11 48.40
CA THR A 892 3.19 -8.69 49.32
C THR A 892 3.79 -9.60 50.40
N GLY A 893 5.11 -9.78 50.45
CA GLY A 893 5.81 -10.70 51.35
C GLY A 893 6.60 -11.77 50.59
N THR A 894 6.46 -13.05 51.00
CA THR A 894 7.10 -14.18 50.32
C THR A 894 6.12 -14.89 49.38
N ILE A 895 6.49 -15.02 48.10
CA ILE A 895 5.76 -15.82 47.12
C ILE A 895 6.36 -17.22 47.08
N ASP A 896 5.60 -18.22 47.55
CA ASP A 896 6.05 -19.62 47.60
C ASP A 896 5.05 -20.55 46.90
N PHE A 897 5.52 -21.20 45.83
CA PHE A 897 4.80 -22.24 45.08
C PHE A 897 5.40 -23.64 45.28
N THR A 898 6.48 -23.79 46.07
CA THR A 898 7.22 -25.05 46.26
C THR A 898 6.38 -26.17 46.89
N HIS A 899 5.37 -25.78 47.68
CA HIS A 899 4.44 -26.70 48.33
C HIS A 899 3.04 -26.68 47.71
N ALA A 900 2.86 -26.03 46.55
CA ALA A 900 1.57 -25.96 45.87
C ALA A 900 1.23 -27.29 45.17
N PRO A 901 0.09 -27.94 45.47
CA PRO A 901 -0.30 -29.20 44.83
C PRO A 901 -0.61 -29.02 43.33
N LEU A 902 -0.63 -30.11 42.56
CA LEU A 902 -0.90 -30.08 41.11
C LEU A 902 -2.29 -29.52 40.78
N TYR A 903 -3.28 -29.98 41.54
CA TYR A 903 -4.70 -29.62 41.43
C TYR A 903 -5.18 -29.15 42.81
N GLY A 904 -4.69 -28.01 43.24
CA GLY A 904 -5.11 -27.41 44.49
C GLY A 904 -4.40 -26.09 44.73
N GLU A 905 -4.88 -25.39 45.74
CA GLU A 905 -4.38 -24.08 46.09
C GLU A 905 -3.10 -24.16 46.94
N ARG A 906 -2.24 -23.15 46.82
CA ARG A 906 -1.08 -23.00 47.71
C ARG A 906 -1.51 -22.59 49.13
N ARG A 907 -0.56 -22.58 50.06
CA ARG A 907 -0.76 -21.98 51.39
C ARG A 907 0.06 -20.68 51.47
N GLY A 908 -0.24 -19.87 52.47
CA GLY A 908 0.46 -18.60 52.69
C GLY A 908 0.15 -17.51 51.67
N HIS A 909 -1.12 -17.39 51.30
CA HIS A 909 -1.60 -16.17 50.66
C HIS A 909 -1.57 -15.02 51.67
N SER A 910 -1.32 -13.81 51.18
CA SER A 910 -1.55 -12.63 52.01
C SER A 910 -3.05 -12.46 52.26
N ILE A 911 -3.41 -12.05 53.47
CA ILE A 911 -4.80 -11.81 53.85
C ILE A 911 -4.87 -10.71 54.91
N VAL A 912 -5.84 -9.82 54.78
CA VAL A 912 -6.13 -8.77 55.76
C VAL A 912 -7.63 -8.77 56.01
N ILE A 913 -8.03 -8.71 57.28
CA ILE A 913 -9.42 -8.45 57.67
C ILE A 913 -9.50 -7.02 58.20
N LYS A 914 -10.29 -6.19 57.51
CA LYS A 914 -10.52 -4.79 57.89
C LYS A 914 -11.90 -4.62 58.49
N GLN A 915 -12.01 -3.69 59.44
CA GLN A 915 -13.25 -3.17 59.98
C GLN A 915 -13.42 -1.73 59.51
N VAL A 916 -14.62 -1.39 59.04
CA VAL A 916 -15.01 -0.03 58.66
C VAL A 916 -16.26 0.35 59.44
N ARG A 917 -16.21 1.49 60.13
CA ARG A 917 -17.32 2.01 60.93
C ARG A 917 -17.48 3.50 60.71
N ARG A 918 -18.69 4.01 60.90
CA ARG A 918 -18.94 5.46 60.89
C ARG A 918 -18.57 6.08 62.24
N THR A 919 -17.75 7.12 62.21
CA THR A 919 -17.38 7.90 63.40
C THR A 919 -18.52 8.85 63.80
N PRO A 920 -18.55 9.34 65.06
CA PRO A 920 -19.52 10.36 65.49
C PRO A 920 -19.49 11.64 64.63
N GLN A 921 -18.34 11.97 64.03
CA GLN A 921 -18.15 13.09 63.12
C GLN A 921 -18.74 12.83 61.72
N GLY A 922 -19.29 11.64 61.48
CA GLY A 922 -19.98 11.28 60.24
C GLY A 922 -19.08 10.77 59.12
N VAL A 923 -17.79 10.53 59.39
CA VAL A 923 -16.78 10.00 58.43
C VAL A 923 -16.64 8.49 58.63
N SER A 924 -16.29 7.73 57.58
CA SER A 924 -15.97 6.31 57.76
C SER A 924 -14.50 6.14 58.17
N GLU A 925 -14.25 5.31 59.19
CA GLU A 925 -12.92 4.99 59.69
C GLU A 925 -12.62 3.52 59.39
N THR A 926 -11.44 3.26 58.82
CA THR A 926 -10.97 1.91 58.50
C THR A 926 -9.87 1.48 59.48
N LYS A 927 -10.00 0.29 60.07
CA LYS A 927 -9.06 -0.33 61.00
C LYS A 927 -8.71 -1.75 60.51
N VAL A 928 -7.42 -2.11 60.52
CA VAL A 928 -6.99 -3.51 60.33
C VAL A 928 -7.24 -4.27 61.64
N LEU A 929 -8.00 -5.37 61.59
CA LEU A 929 -8.24 -6.23 62.74
C LEU A 929 -7.12 -7.24 62.91
N CYS A 930 -6.83 -7.96 61.83
CA CYS A 930 -5.79 -8.97 61.79
C CYS A 930 -5.33 -9.14 60.34
N SER A 931 -4.10 -9.62 60.18
CA SER A 931 -3.51 -9.81 58.87
C SER A 931 -2.36 -10.81 58.88
N ARG A 932 -1.99 -11.24 57.68
CA ARG A 932 -0.80 -12.01 57.37
C ARG A 932 -0.18 -11.55 56.05
N PRO A 933 1.16 -11.33 56.00
CA PRO A 933 1.86 -11.16 54.74
C PRO A 933 1.90 -12.48 53.97
N ALA A 934 2.16 -12.42 52.66
CA ALA A 934 2.36 -13.62 51.86
C ALA A 934 3.54 -14.44 52.41
N GLY A 935 3.40 -15.77 52.35
CA GLY A 935 4.40 -16.73 52.84
C GLY A 935 4.14 -17.26 54.24
N SER A 936 3.38 -16.54 55.08
CA SER A 936 3.00 -17.05 56.40
C SER A 936 1.92 -18.13 56.28
N THR A 937 2.20 -19.34 56.79
CA THR A 937 1.24 -20.46 56.79
C THR A 937 0.51 -20.63 58.12
N GLU A 938 0.78 -19.76 59.08
CA GLU A 938 0.14 -19.77 60.39
C GLU A 938 -1.32 -19.32 60.29
N PRO A 939 -2.30 -20.12 60.77
CA PRO A 939 -3.70 -19.73 60.76
C PRO A 939 -3.94 -18.46 61.60
N LEU A 940 -4.80 -17.58 61.11
CA LEU A 940 -5.35 -16.49 61.91
C LEU A 940 -6.19 -17.04 63.07
N SER A 941 -6.10 -16.40 64.24
CA SER A 941 -6.87 -16.77 65.42
C SER A 941 -7.95 -15.74 65.79
N VAL A 942 -8.96 -16.17 66.56
CA VAL A 942 -9.99 -15.27 67.09
C VAL A 942 -9.39 -14.17 67.95
N LYS A 943 -8.33 -14.47 68.72
CA LYS A 943 -7.66 -13.51 69.59
C LYS A 943 -6.99 -12.39 68.80
N GLU A 944 -6.40 -12.71 67.65
CA GLU A 944 -5.77 -11.73 66.78
C GLU A 944 -6.82 -10.90 66.03
N CYS A 945 -7.88 -11.54 65.57
CA CYS A 945 -8.99 -10.86 64.87
C CYS A 945 -10.06 -10.33 65.84
N SER A 946 -9.68 -9.85 67.03
CA SER A 946 -10.63 -9.41 68.05
C SER A 946 -11.45 -8.20 67.58
N ILE A 947 -12.77 -8.23 67.83
CA ILE A 947 -13.70 -7.13 67.55
C ILE A 947 -14.13 -6.34 68.79
N GLU A 948 -13.44 -6.56 69.91
CA GLU A 948 -13.64 -5.84 71.18
C GLU A 948 -12.95 -4.47 71.21
#